data_AF-T1J7E8-F1
#
_entry.id   AF-T1J7E8-F1
#
_cell.length_a   1.000
_cell.length_b   1.000
_cell.length_c   1.000
_cell.angle_alpha   90.00
_cell.angle_beta   90.00
_cell.angle_gamma   90.00
#
_symmetry.space_group_name_H-M   'P 1'
#
loop_
_entity.id
_entity.type
_entity.pdbx_description
1 polymer ?
#
loop_
_entity_poly.entity_id
_entity_poly.type
_entity_poly.pdbx_seq_one_letter_code
_entity_poly.pdbx_strand_id
1 'polypeptide(L)'
;MKYSGLKLIGILTAVVGFSIICINIYIKNDSSMKLTTTIPSGSPEEFAIFTPGCKIPKLDPFHPSVLKHILNFTGVNLECTSVPMVLEIDNKLMINNKHALYNTKIKCYFKTLTRQTEGRVLYGKAQPLADHPPTPIIDEFVMAECLNESNQVIYQDFFAFIIDKPTVEERCRKVLRNGNTNESLSVVLLGLDSVSKNAYIRHLKRVDKLIREKFNFVELHGYNKLGLNTYPNMIPFHTGKMENEYPFNHRKVDLNILPMVWKEFARRHYRTLFAEDCYAMASFNYLKEGFDKQPTDYYMRPFSIAVDKSEMSEKVTEGCYHGRTEASVVYKWILDLFNRFSDEPLFAYSFLTRLSHYSYNMVAYYDKPIYDFLVAMNNAGHLNRTIVLLFSDHGYRFGGLRTTYVGHLEDKLPYFFFLLPKWFPKMYPNYYANMKLNERRLTTPLDIHATLLDISTNLQRVKAVDPSSRSNSLFTPVSLNRTCSIANIESQFCTCFERQQVSVENESAIAGAKLLTENINQMISSLSNSCAVLELKQIIEVSAHDVDIDRKEKELYTNYLITFEVSPSKGIFQGIALFNHMTDEYTIEKNIDRLNKYGNQSLCINDPHLRLFCYCSINLGNGNDTDNHNNTRVNSNTYSP
;
A
#
# COMPACT_ATOMS: atom_id res chain seq x y z
N MET A 1 24.96 -21.56 83.62
CA MET A 1 24.69 -20.94 82.31
C MET A 1 25.85 -21.21 81.37
N LYS A 2 25.67 -22.07 80.35
CA LYS A 2 26.46 -22.13 79.09
C LYS A 2 26.12 -23.42 78.34
N TYR A 3 25.00 -23.44 77.62
CA TYR A 3 24.71 -24.39 76.54
C TYR A 3 23.63 -23.78 75.64
N SER A 4 24.01 -22.82 74.79
CA SER A 4 23.11 -22.33 73.72
C SER A 4 23.81 -21.76 72.48
N GLY A 5 25.15 -21.70 72.42
CA GLY A 5 25.87 -21.13 71.28
C GLY A 5 26.06 -22.09 70.08
N LEU A 6 26.31 -23.39 70.32
CA LEU A 6 26.70 -24.30 69.24
C LEU A 6 25.54 -24.77 68.34
N LYS A 7 24.30 -24.86 68.85
CA LYS A 7 23.15 -25.25 68.02
C LYS A 7 22.70 -24.15 67.06
N LEU A 8 22.93 -22.87 67.39
CA LEU A 8 22.55 -21.75 66.53
C LEU A 8 23.50 -21.61 65.33
N ILE A 9 24.80 -21.89 65.51
CA ILE A 9 25.80 -21.83 64.44
C ILE A 9 25.62 -22.98 63.44
N GLY A 10 25.23 -24.17 63.91
CA GLY A 10 24.93 -25.32 63.04
C GLY A 10 23.70 -25.12 62.14
N ILE A 11 22.67 -24.43 62.65
CA ILE A 11 21.46 -24.12 61.87
C ILE A 11 21.73 -22.99 60.88
N LEU A 12 22.50 -21.96 61.27
CA LEU A 12 22.85 -20.85 60.36
C LEU A 12 23.73 -21.32 59.19
N THR A 13 24.69 -22.21 59.45
CA THR A 13 25.58 -22.77 58.41
C THR A 13 24.84 -23.72 57.46
N ALA A 14 23.87 -24.49 57.95
CA ALA A 14 23.02 -25.34 57.11
C ALA A 14 22.08 -24.51 56.21
N VAL A 15 21.48 -23.42 56.73
CA VAL A 15 20.59 -22.54 55.95
C VAL A 15 21.38 -21.76 54.90
N VAL A 16 22.57 -21.24 55.22
CA VAL A 16 23.43 -20.55 54.24
C VAL A 16 23.95 -21.52 53.18
N GLY A 17 24.32 -22.76 53.57
CA GLY A 17 24.72 -23.81 52.63
C GLY A 17 23.60 -24.22 51.68
N PHE A 18 22.37 -24.38 52.18
CA PHE A 18 21.21 -24.73 51.36
C PHE A 18 20.81 -23.57 50.42
N SER A 19 20.88 -22.33 50.90
CA SER A 19 20.63 -21.14 50.06
C SER A 19 21.70 -20.98 48.96
N ILE A 20 22.98 -21.24 49.25
CA ILE A 20 24.05 -21.19 48.22
C ILE A 20 23.89 -22.34 47.22
N ILE A 21 23.45 -23.52 47.64
CA ILE A 21 23.18 -24.64 46.72
C ILE A 21 21.93 -24.35 45.88
N CYS A 22 20.85 -23.80 46.45
CA CYS A 22 19.66 -23.38 45.71
C CYS A 22 19.96 -22.22 44.75
N ILE A 23 20.78 -21.23 45.15
CA ILE A 23 21.23 -20.14 44.27
C ILE A 23 22.12 -20.69 43.16
N ASN A 24 23.04 -21.62 43.46
CA ASN A 24 23.85 -22.23 42.41
C ASN A 24 23.03 -23.15 41.50
N ILE A 25 22.01 -23.87 41.98
CA ILE A 25 21.09 -24.67 41.15
C ILE A 25 20.17 -23.75 40.32
N TYR A 26 19.72 -22.62 40.88
CA TYR A 26 18.94 -21.60 40.18
C TYR A 26 19.78 -20.93 39.08
N ILE A 27 21.03 -20.51 39.37
CA ILE A 27 21.98 -19.96 38.39
C ILE A 27 22.37 -21.01 37.33
N LYS A 28 22.40 -22.31 37.66
CA LYS A 28 22.68 -23.40 36.70
C LYS A 28 21.47 -23.82 35.86
N ASN A 29 20.24 -23.59 36.35
CA ASN A 29 19.00 -23.88 35.61
C ASN A 29 18.46 -22.67 34.83
N ASP A 30 18.85 -21.45 35.20
CA ASP A 30 18.49 -20.21 34.48
C ASP A 30 19.49 -19.87 33.34
N SER A 31 20.53 -20.67 33.20
CA SER A 31 21.49 -20.55 32.08
C SER A 31 21.06 -21.30 30.81
N SER A 32 19.83 -21.82 30.74
CA SER A 32 19.30 -22.51 29.55
C SER A 32 18.27 -21.70 28.76
N MET A 33 18.61 -20.48 28.35
CA MET A 33 18.32 -20.00 27.00
C MET A 33 19.11 -18.72 26.69
N LYS A 34 20.44 -18.80 26.77
CA LYS A 34 21.22 -17.97 25.84
C LYS A 34 20.85 -18.49 24.47
N LEU A 35 20.04 -17.74 23.71
CA LEU A 35 20.12 -17.83 22.25
C LEU A 35 21.60 -17.68 21.94
N THR A 36 22.25 -18.77 21.58
CA THR A 36 23.64 -18.71 21.14
C THR A 36 23.69 -17.64 20.08
N THR A 37 24.56 -16.65 20.28
CA THR A 37 24.98 -15.69 19.28
C THR A 37 25.80 -16.39 18.19
N THR A 38 25.23 -17.44 17.60
CA THR A 38 25.55 -17.81 16.24
C THR A 38 24.97 -16.71 15.38
N ILE A 39 25.85 -15.81 14.92
CA ILE A 39 25.64 -15.13 13.64
C ILE A 39 25.08 -16.21 12.71
N PRO A 40 23.87 -16.06 12.16
CA PRO A 40 23.30 -17.06 11.29
C PRO A 40 24.33 -17.40 10.20
N SER A 41 24.74 -18.66 10.19
CA SER A 41 25.62 -19.26 9.19
C SER A 41 24.86 -19.51 7.88
N GLY A 42 23.94 -18.60 7.54
CA GLY A 42 23.21 -18.65 6.28
C GLY A 42 24.12 -18.16 5.15
N SER A 43 24.10 -18.87 4.03
CA SER A 43 24.80 -18.42 2.84
C SER A 43 24.18 -17.10 2.33
N PRO A 44 24.94 -16.16 1.73
CA PRO A 44 24.37 -14.94 1.14
C PRO A 44 23.22 -15.18 0.13
N GLU A 45 23.10 -16.41 -0.39
CA GLU A 45 22.07 -16.84 -1.33
C GLU A 45 20.68 -17.02 -0.70
N GLU A 46 20.63 -17.18 0.63
CA GLU A 46 19.39 -17.33 1.43
C GLU A 46 18.70 -15.98 1.70
N PHE A 47 19.32 -14.86 1.33
CA PHE A 47 18.84 -13.52 1.63
C PHE A 47 18.50 -12.73 0.37
N ALA A 48 17.37 -12.01 0.40
CA ALA A 48 17.04 -11.01 -0.60
C ALA A 48 17.96 -9.79 -0.45
N ILE A 49 18.24 -9.39 0.80
CA ILE A 49 19.18 -8.33 1.16
C ILE A 49 20.16 -8.89 2.17
N PHE A 50 21.45 -8.79 1.86
CA PHE A 50 22.52 -9.24 2.74
C PHE A 50 23.59 -8.16 2.83
N THR A 51 23.38 -7.19 3.72
CA THR A 51 24.34 -6.11 3.99
C THR A 51 24.66 -6.05 5.49
N PRO A 52 25.75 -5.38 5.89
CA PRO A 52 26.05 -5.18 7.31
C PRO A 52 24.93 -4.48 8.08
N GLY A 53 24.21 -3.54 7.46
CA GLY A 53 23.11 -2.80 8.10
C GLY A 53 21.75 -3.47 8.05
N CYS A 54 21.54 -4.44 7.14
CA CYS A 54 20.23 -5.06 6.94
C CYS A 54 20.34 -6.46 6.35
N LYS A 55 19.60 -7.40 6.94
CA LYS A 55 19.42 -8.76 6.39
C LYS A 55 17.94 -9.05 6.23
N ILE A 56 17.49 -9.23 4.99
CA ILE A 56 16.10 -9.60 4.67
C ILE A 56 16.11 -11.01 4.07
N PRO A 57 15.41 -11.99 4.67
CA PRO A 57 15.41 -13.36 4.17
C PRO A 57 14.78 -13.44 2.78
N LYS A 58 15.28 -14.36 1.95
CA LYS A 58 14.67 -14.67 0.66
C LYS A 58 13.46 -15.56 0.89
N LEU A 59 12.28 -14.99 0.74
CA LEU A 59 11.03 -15.71 0.89
C LEU A 59 10.74 -16.59 -0.34
N ASP A 60 10.30 -17.82 -0.12
CA ASP A 60 9.70 -18.66 -1.15
C ASP A 60 8.28 -18.12 -1.48
N PRO A 61 8.02 -17.63 -2.71
CA PRO A 61 6.70 -17.16 -3.10
C PRO A 61 5.63 -18.27 -3.04
N PHE A 62 6.01 -19.54 -3.02
CA PHE A 62 5.10 -20.69 -3.00
C PHE A 62 5.21 -21.49 -1.70
N HIS A 63 5.64 -20.85 -0.61
CA HIS A 63 5.73 -21.51 0.69
C HIS A 63 4.39 -22.18 1.08
N PRO A 64 4.38 -23.43 1.61
CA PRO A 64 3.14 -24.17 1.90
C PRO A 64 2.16 -23.44 2.82
N SER A 65 2.66 -22.63 3.76
CA SER A 65 1.82 -21.83 4.66
C SER A 65 0.98 -20.79 3.92
N VAL A 66 1.43 -20.32 2.76
CA VAL A 66 0.75 -19.31 1.93
C VAL A 66 -0.14 -19.96 0.88
N LEU A 67 0.30 -21.09 0.30
CA LEU A 67 -0.43 -21.80 -0.76
C LEU A 67 -1.88 -22.13 -0.40
N LYS A 68 -2.15 -22.50 0.86
CA LYS A 68 -3.51 -22.78 1.34
C LYS A 68 -4.47 -21.58 1.28
N HIS A 69 -3.96 -20.37 1.13
CA HIS A 69 -4.73 -19.13 1.02
C HIS A 69 -4.86 -18.61 -0.42
N ILE A 70 -4.12 -19.23 -1.36
CA ILE A 70 -4.09 -18.84 -2.76
C ILE A 70 -5.13 -19.66 -3.52
N LEU A 71 -6.08 -18.96 -4.11
CA LEU A 71 -7.04 -19.54 -5.05
C LEU A 71 -6.40 -19.58 -6.44
N ASN A 72 -6.77 -20.57 -7.26
CA ASN A 72 -6.21 -20.74 -8.60
C ASN A 72 -6.79 -19.72 -9.59
N PHE A 73 -6.45 -18.43 -9.40
CA PHE A 73 -6.75 -17.33 -10.32
C PHE A 73 -5.59 -17.00 -11.25
N THR A 74 -4.51 -17.76 -11.19
CA THR A 74 -3.30 -17.43 -11.92
C THR A 74 -3.51 -17.55 -13.43
N GLY A 75 -3.35 -16.44 -14.15
CA GLY A 75 -3.62 -16.38 -15.59
C GLY A 75 -5.10 -16.27 -15.96
N VAL A 76 -6.01 -16.17 -14.98
CA VAL A 76 -7.43 -15.92 -15.21
C VAL A 76 -7.64 -14.47 -15.60
N ASN A 77 -8.42 -14.25 -16.66
CA ASN A 77 -8.84 -12.91 -17.06
C ASN A 77 -10.19 -12.62 -16.43
N LEU A 78 -10.39 -11.39 -15.98
CA LEU A 78 -11.73 -10.92 -15.66
C LEU A 78 -12.50 -10.74 -16.97
N GLU A 79 -13.51 -11.59 -17.21
CA GLU A 79 -14.33 -11.52 -18.41
C GLU A 79 -15.53 -10.59 -18.19
N CYS A 80 -15.43 -9.37 -18.71
CA CYS A 80 -16.54 -8.44 -18.76
C CYS A 80 -17.30 -8.65 -20.09
N THR A 81 -18.36 -9.45 -20.08
CA THR A 81 -19.04 -9.92 -21.31
C THR A 81 -20.22 -9.05 -21.77
N SER A 82 -20.57 -8.01 -21.01
CA SER A 82 -21.68 -7.11 -21.35
C SER A 82 -21.38 -6.32 -22.63
N VAL A 83 -22.28 -6.37 -23.60
CA VAL A 83 -22.14 -5.60 -24.85
C VAL A 83 -22.48 -4.12 -24.57
N PRO A 84 -21.60 -3.16 -24.88
CA PRO A 84 -21.89 -1.74 -24.68
C PRO A 84 -22.92 -1.24 -25.68
N MET A 85 -23.91 -0.46 -25.23
CA MET A 85 -24.89 0.20 -26.12
C MET A 85 -24.37 1.52 -26.69
N VAL A 86 -23.30 2.07 -26.11
CA VAL A 86 -22.62 3.28 -26.60
C VAL A 86 -21.15 2.94 -26.82
N LEU A 87 -20.61 3.32 -27.99
CA LEU A 87 -19.22 3.10 -28.36
C LEU A 87 -18.45 4.41 -28.32
N GLU A 88 -17.19 4.32 -27.90
CA GLU A 88 -16.20 5.39 -27.95
C GLU A 88 -15.35 5.25 -29.22
N ILE A 89 -15.26 6.31 -30.02
CA ILE A 89 -14.42 6.39 -31.22
C ILE A 89 -13.80 7.80 -31.28
N ASP A 90 -12.50 7.93 -31.06
CA ASP A 90 -11.72 9.17 -31.24
C ASP A 90 -12.37 10.45 -30.67
N ASN A 91 -12.55 10.52 -29.36
CA ASN A 91 -13.28 11.62 -28.66
C ASN A 91 -14.73 11.82 -29.15
N LYS A 92 -15.36 10.80 -29.73
CA LYS A 92 -16.77 10.80 -30.10
C LYS A 92 -17.48 9.61 -29.48
N LEU A 93 -18.78 9.77 -29.27
CA LEU A 93 -19.67 8.69 -28.86
C LEU A 93 -20.67 8.38 -29.97
N MET A 94 -21.00 7.11 -30.14
CA MET A 94 -22.06 6.69 -31.05
C MET A 94 -22.89 5.56 -30.45
N ILE A 95 -24.15 5.46 -30.88
CA ILE A 95 -25.03 4.35 -30.50
C ILE A 95 -24.56 3.06 -31.18
N ASN A 96 -24.44 1.98 -30.42
CA ASN A 96 -24.11 0.65 -30.93
C ASN A 96 -25.36 0.00 -31.56
N ASN A 97 -25.55 0.22 -32.86
CA ASN A 97 -26.71 -0.27 -33.60
C ASN A 97 -26.84 -1.81 -33.60
N LYS A 98 -25.78 -2.59 -33.35
CA LYS A 98 -25.87 -4.05 -33.24
C LYS A 98 -26.74 -4.52 -32.05
N HIS A 99 -26.90 -3.68 -31.02
CA HIS A 99 -27.69 -3.99 -29.83
C HIS A 99 -28.91 -3.05 -29.70
N ALA A 100 -28.85 -1.84 -30.26
CA ALA A 100 -29.97 -0.91 -30.23
C ALA A 100 -31.14 -1.30 -31.15
N LEU A 101 -30.94 -2.27 -32.06
CA LEU A 101 -31.93 -2.71 -33.06
C LEU A 101 -32.81 -3.91 -32.63
N TYR A 102 -32.73 -4.40 -31.39
CA TYR A 102 -33.73 -5.35 -30.88
C TYR A 102 -35.05 -4.62 -30.55
N ASN A 103 -35.87 -4.38 -31.59
CA ASN A 103 -37.31 -4.08 -31.58
C ASN A 103 -37.86 -2.91 -30.73
N THR A 104 -37.04 -1.96 -30.26
CA THR A 104 -37.54 -0.80 -29.47
C THR A 104 -36.93 0.51 -29.95
N LYS A 105 -37.70 1.60 -29.96
CA LYS A 105 -37.16 2.96 -30.17
C LYS A 105 -36.38 3.38 -28.92
N ILE A 106 -35.06 3.23 -28.98
CA ILE A 106 -34.15 3.63 -27.91
C ILE A 106 -33.74 5.09 -28.11
N LYS A 107 -33.71 5.87 -27.01
CA LYS A 107 -33.19 7.24 -27.01
C LYS A 107 -31.98 7.31 -26.09
N CYS A 108 -30.81 7.62 -26.64
CA CYS A 108 -29.59 7.76 -25.86
C CYS A 108 -29.19 9.22 -25.73
N TYR A 109 -28.67 9.58 -24.57
CA TYR A 109 -28.18 10.92 -24.25
C TYR A 109 -26.85 10.81 -23.52
N PHE A 110 -26.09 11.90 -23.51
CA PHE A 110 -24.96 12.06 -22.60
C PHE A 110 -25.12 13.30 -21.73
N LYS A 111 -24.50 13.28 -20.56
CA LYS A 111 -24.41 14.39 -19.61
C LYS A 111 -22.94 14.59 -19.26
N THR A 112 -22.46 15.82 -19.37
CA THR A 112 -21.13 16.22 -18.91
C THR A 112 -21.00 16.04 -17.40
N LEU A 113 -19.83 15.62 -16.94
CA LEU A 113 -19.49 15.47 -15.52
C LEU A 113 -18.44 16.51 -15.15
N THR A 114 -18.78 17.40 -14.21
CA THR A 114 -17.88 18.47 -13.78
C THR A 114 -17.63 18.41 -12.28
N ARG A 115 -16.38 18.61 -11.87
CA ARG A 115 -16.02 18.65 -10.46
C ARG A 115 -16.71 19.81 -9.74
N GLN A 116 -17.42 19.53 -8.64
CA GLN A 116 -17.94 20.57 -7.75
C GLN A 116 -17.05 20.74 -6.53
N THR A 117 -16.81 19.64 -5.83
CA THR A 117 -15.97 19.52 -4.64
C THR A 117 -15.26 18.18 -4.69
N GLU A 118 -14.47 17.87 -3.67
CA GLU A 118 -13.73 16.60 -3.61
C GLU A 118 -14.62 15.36 -3.42
N GLY A 119 -15.88 15.55 -3.01
CA GLY A 119 -16.89 14.49 -2.84
C GLY A 119 -18.12 14.62 -3.73
N ARG A 120 -18.19 15.62 -4.61
CA ARG A 120 -19.39 15.94 -5.41
C ARG A 120 -19.06 16.26 -6.86
N VAL A 121 -19.91 15.75 -7.74
CA VAL A 121 -19.89 15.96 -9.20
C VAL A 121 -21.21 16.59 -9.63
N LEU A 122 -21.14 17.53 -10.57
CA LEU A 122 -22.30 18.12 -11.23
C LEU A 122 -22.54 17.41 -12.56
N TYR A 123 -23.81 17.19 -12.85
CA TYR A 123 -24.28 16.64 -14.12
C TYR A 123 -24.80 17.77 -15.00
N GLY A 124 -24.27 17.88 -16.21
CA GLY A 124 -24.73 18.82 -17.22
C GLY A 124 -26.13 18.50 -17.75
N LYS A 125 -26.62 19.35 -18.66
CA LYS A 125 -27.86 19.08 -19.39
C LYS A 125 -27.69 17.86 -20.28
N ALA A 126 -28.74 17.04 -20.37
CA ALA A 126 -28.75 15.91 -21.28
C ALA A 126 -28.69 16.38 -22.74
N GLN A 127 -27.77 15.82 -23.51
CA GLN A 127 -27.57 16.07 -24.92
C GLN A 127 -27.78 14.77 -25.70
N PRO A 128 -28.51 14.79 -26.84
CA PRO A 128 -28.81 13.56 -27.58
C PRO A 128 -27.54 12.96 -28.19
N LEU A 129 -27.43 11.63 -28.14
CA LEU A 129 -26.44 10.88 -28.90
C LEU A 129 -27.01 10.49 -30.27
N ALA A 130 -26.21 10.67 -31.31
CA ALA A 130 -26.54 10.22 -32.65
C ALA A 130 -25.98 8.81 -32.91
N ASP A 131 -26.67 8.09 -33.79
CA ASP A 131 -26.17 6.84 -34.37
C ASP A 131 -25.15 7.14 -35.47
N HIS A 132 -25.42 8.13 -36.32
CA HIS A 132 -24.49 8.62 -37.33
C HIS A 132 -24.77 10.09 -37.73
N PRO A 133 -23.74 10.94 -37.86
CA PRO A 133 -22.34 10.70 -37.52
C PRO A 133 -22.12 10.61 -36.00
N PRO A 134 -21.03 9.99 -35.52
CA PRO A 134 -20.70 9.96 -34.10
C PRO A 134 -20.66 11.37 -33.48
N THR A 135 -21.26 11.51 -32.30
CA THR A 135 -21.39 12.77 -31.56
C THR A 135 -20.05 13.19 -30.95
N PRO A 136 -19.49 14.36 -31.32
CA PRO A 136 -18.26 14.85 -30.71
C PRO A 136 -18.42 15.17 -29.23
N ILE A 137 -17.44 14.75 -28.42
CA ILE A 137 -17.36 15.07 -27.01
C ILE A 137 -16.25 16.09 -26.79
N ILE A 138 -16.60 17.21 -26.15
CA ILE A 138 -15.68 18.32 -25.84
C ILE A 138 -15.39 18.44 -24.34
N ASP A 139 -15.90 17.52 -23.54
CA ASP A 139 -15.73 17.47 -22.10
C ASP A 139 -14.88 16.26 -21.70
N GLU A 140 -14.11 16.39 -20.63
CA GLU A 140 -13.22 15.31 -20.17
C GLU A 140 -13.97 14.07 -19.70
N PHE A 141 -15.15 14.25 -19.11
CA PHE A 141 -15.91 13.15 -18.53
C PHE A 141 -17.38 13.29 -18.89
N VAL A 142 -17.99 12.21 -19.34
CA VAL A 142 -19.42 12.17 -19.65
C VAL A 142 -20.03 10.85 -19.15
N MET A 143 -21.28 10.93 -18.71
CA MET A 143 -22.13 9.76 -18.51
C MET A 143 -23.06 9.64 -19.72
N ALA A 144 -23.10 8.47 -20.34
CA ALA A 144 -24.10 8.14 -21.35
C ALA A 144 -25.22 7.29 -20.73
N GLU A 145 -26.46 7.54 -21.16
CA GLU A 145 -27.65 6.86 -20.68
C GLU A 145 -28.58 6.58 -21.85
N CYS A 146 -29.15 5.38 -21.93
CA CYS A 146 -30.16 5.04 -22.93
C CYS A 146 -31.48 4.66 -22.27
N LEU A 147 -32.56 5.18 -22.86
CA LEU A 147 -33.93 5.00 -22.41
C LEU A 147 -34.72 4.13 -23.39
N ASN A 148 -35.60 3.28 -22.87
CA ASN A 148 -36.61 2.59 -23.67
C ASN A 148 -37.80 3.52 -24.01
N GLU A 149 -38.81 2.99 -24.72
CA GLU A 149 -40.00 3.74 -25.12
C GLU A 149 -40.85 4.24 -23.94
N SER A 150 -40.75 3.56 -22.79
CA SER A 150 -41.40 3.96 -21.53
C SER A 150 -40.58 4.96 -20.70
N ASN A 151 -39.51 5.52 -21.27
CA ASN A 151 -38.55 6.42 -20.62
C ASN A 151 -37.84 5.81 -19.39
N GLN A 152 -37.72 4.48 -19.33
CA GLN A 152 -36.93 3.81 -18.29
C GLN A 152 -35.48 3.69 -18.74
N VAL A 153 -34.55 3.90 -17.80
CA VAL A 153 -33.12 3.69 -18.03
C VAL A 153 -32.85 2.20 -18.21
N ILE A 154 -32.28 1.84 -19.36
CA ILE A 154 -31.91 0.45 -19.70
C ILE A 154 -30.40 0.26 -19.85
N TYR A 155 -29.65 1.37 -19.91
CA TYR A 155 -28.20 1.36 -20.01
C TYR A 155 -27.64 2.66 -19.47
N GLN A 156 -26.50 2.54 -18.80
CA GLN A 156 -25.69 3.64 -18.32
C GLN A 156 -24.22 3.26 -18.43
N ASP A 157 -23.37 4.18 -18.87
CA ASP A 157 -21.92 3.99 -18.97
C ASP A 157 -21.19 5.32 -18.84
N PHE A 158 -19.90 5.29 -18.57
CA PHE A 158 -19.09 6.47 -18.28
C PHE A 158 -17.85 6.49 -19.18
N PHE A 159 -17.55 7.66 -19.74
CA PHE A 159 -16.44 7.81 -20.68
C PHE A 159 -15.50 8.93 -20.20
N ALA A 160 -14.20 8.70 -20.40
CA ALA A 160 -13.13 9.61 -20.04
C ALA A 160 -12.32 9.96 -21.29
N PHE A 161 -12.13 11.24 -21.53
CA PHE A 161 -11.49 11.81 -22.71
C PHE A 161 -10.35 12.73 -22.29
N ILE A 162 -9.34 12.84 -23.15
CA ILE A 162 -8.28 13.83 -22.99
C ILE A 162 -8.62 15.03 -23.89
N ILE A 163 -8.99 16.13 -23.24
CA ILE A 163 -9.36 17.41 -23.87
C ILE A 163 -8.26 18.45 -23.63
N ASP A 164 -8.01 19.31 -24.62
CA ASP A 164 -7.08 20.43 -24.48
C ASP A 164 -7.64 21.46 -23.50
N LYS A 165 -6.78 21.93 -22.58
CA LYS A 165 -7.17 22.95 -21.60
C LYS A 165 -6.37 24.22 -21.85
N PRO A 166 -7.01 25.36 -22.20
CA PRO A 166 -6.28 26.57 -22.60
C PRO A 166 -5.19 27.01 -21.60
N THR A 167 -5.44 26.91 -20.30
CA THR A 167 -4.49 27.26 -19.23
C THR A 167 -3.31 26.28 -19.14
N VAL A 168 -3.54 25.00 -19.44
CA VAL A 168 -2.49 23.96 -19.48
C VAL A 168 -1.66 24.14 -20.73
N GLU A 169 -2.29 24.37 -21.89
CA GLU A 169 -1.58 24.63 -23.15
C GLU A 169 -0.65 25.83 -23.04
N GLU A 170 -1.10 26.93 -22.43
CA GLU A 170 -0.26 28.11 -22.23
C GLU A 170 0.95 27.83 -21.32
N ARG A 171 0.78 26.98 -20.29
CA ARG A 171 1.88 26.58 -19.41
C ARG A 171 2.87 25.66 -20.12
N CYS A 172 2.39 24.66 -20.86
CA CYS A 172 3.21 23.63 -21.50
C CYS A 172 3.94 24.15 -22.75
N ARG A 173 3.35 25.09 -23.51
CA ARG A 173 4.01 25.75 -24.65
C ARG A 173 5.32 26.46 -24.30
N LYS A 174 5.51 26.86 -23.04
CA LYS A 174 6.76 27.49 -22.57
C LYS A 174 7.97 26.54 -22.68
N VAL A 175 7.76 25.22 -22.64
CA VAL A 175 8.82 24.23 -22.87
C VAL A 175 9.34 24.30 -24.30
N LEU A 176 8.43 24.32 -25.27
CA LEU A 176 8.75 24.35 -26.70
C LEU A 176 9.48 25.64 -27.10
N ARG A 177 9.23 26.75 -26.39
CA ARG A 177 9.86 28.06 -26.64
C ARG A 177 11.29 28.17 -26.10
N ASN A 178 11.63 27.45 -25.03
CA ASN A 178 12.94 27.57 -24.37
C ASN A 178 14.01 26.58 -24.89
N GLY A 179 13.64 25.68 -25.81
CA GLY A 179 14.56 24.71 -26.42
C GLY A 179 14.76 23.40 -25.63
N ASN A 180 15.00 22.34 -26.41
CA ASN A 180 15.25 20.92 -26.12
C ASN A 180 14.30 20.13 -25.19
N THR A 181 13.08 19.83 -25.68
CA THR A 181 12.20 18.77 -25.12
C THR A 181 12.84 17.38 -25.18
N ASN A 182 13.79 17.15 -26.09
CA ASN A 182 14.44 15.85 -26.33
C ASN A 182 15.23 15.29 -25.13
N GLU A 183 15.48 16.08 -24.09
CA GLU A 183 16.25 15.66 -22.91
C GLU A 183 15.37 15.33 -21.69
N SER A 184 14.06 15.63 -21.74
CA SER A 184 13.17 15.46 -20.60
C SER A 184 12.48 14.10 -20.63
N LEU A 185 12.59 13.37 -19.52
CA LEU A 185 11.98 12.04 -19.36
C LEU A 185 10.55 12.19 -18.83
N SER A 186 9.58 11.65 -19.57
CA SER A 186 8.24 11.43 -19.03
C SER A 186 8.27 10.39 -17.91
N VAL A 187 7.30 10.45 -17.02
CA VAL A 187 7.17 9.53 -15.87
C VAL A 187 5.75 8.98 -15.81
N VAL A 188 5.63 7.66 -15.70
CA VAL A 188 4.37 6.97 -15.41
C VAL A 188 4.52 6.17 -14.14
N LEU A 189 3.66 6.43 -13.16
CA LEU A 189 3.59 5.73 -11.89
C LEU A 189 2.33 4.85 -11.90
N LEU A 190 2.48 3.52 -11.98
CA LEU A 190 1.38 2.56 -11.87
C LEU A 190 1.46 1.86 -10.52
N GLY A 191 0.66 2.32 -9.57
CA GLY A 191 0.52 1.76 -8.24
C GLY A 191 -0.64 0.78 -8.14
N LEU A 192 -0.47 -0.29 -7.35
CA LEU A 192 -1.55 -1.16 -6.88
C LEU A 192 -1.55 -1.17 -5.35
N ASP A 193 -2.71 -1.07 -4.73
CA ASP A 193 -2.86 -1.26 -3.28
C ASP A 193 -2.58 -2.71 -2.88
N SER A 194 -1.88 -2.94 -1.76
CA SER A 194 -1.83 -4.23 -1.06
C SER A 194 -1.17 -5.40 -1.81
N VAL A 195 -0.14 -5.14 -2.63
CA VAL A 195 0.55 -6.17 -3.42
C VAL A 195 2.01 -6.34 -2.97
N SER A 196 2.30 -7.45 -2.31
CA SER A 196 3.67 -7.85 -1.96
C SER A 196 4.48 -8.24 -3.20
N LYS A 197 5.82 -8.25 -3.08
CA LYS A 197 6.71 -8.81 -4.11
C LYS A 197 6.31 -10.22 -4.53
N ASN A 198 5.97 -11.08 -3.57
CA ASN A 198 5.60 -12.45 -3.88
C ASN A 198 4.18 -12.54 -4.45
N ALA A 199 3.26 -11.68 -4.03
CA ALA A 199 1.93 -11.58 -4.63
C ALA A 199 2.03 -11.20 -6.11
N TYR A 200 2.91 -10.26 -6.44
CA TYR A 200 3.26 -9.92 -7.81
C TYR A 200 3.73 -11.16 -8.60
N ILE A 201 4.68 -11.93 -8.07
CA ILE A 201 5.18 -13.17 -8.72
C ILE A 201 4.05 -14.18 -8.96
N ARG A 202 3.12 -14.30 -8.01
CA ARG A 202 2.01 -15.27 -8.08
C ARG A 202 0.90 -14.86 -9.04
N HIS A 203 0.56 -13.57 -9.07
CA HIS A 203 -0.66 -13.09 -9.71
C HIS A 203 -0.42 -12.35 -11.02
N LEU A 204 0.71 -11.65 -11.20
CA LEU A 204 0.99 -10.82 -12.37
C LEU A 204 1.99 -11.49 -13.34
N LYS A 205 1.72 -12.74 -13.72
CA LYS A 205 2.66 -13.57 -14.47
C LYS A 205 2.95 -13.07 -15.89
N ARG A 206 1.95 -12.53 -16.61
CA ARG A 206 2.19 -11.98 -17.96
C ARG A 206 3.04 -10.73 -17.87
N VAL A 207 2.77 -9.88 -16.89
CA VAL A 207 3.55 -8.67 -16.63
C VAL A 207 4.99 -9.02 -16.24
N ASP A 208 5.21 -9.95 -15.32
CA ASP A 208 6.56 -10.39 -14.91
C ASP A 208 7.35 -10.95 -16.09
N LYS A 209 6.73 -11.85 -16.88
CA LYS A 209 7.35 -12.38 -18.09
C LYS A 209 7.71 -11.26 -19.08
N LEU A 210 6.78 -10.33 -19.33
CA LEU A 210 7.00 -9.21 -20.25
C LEU A 210 8.18 -8.35 -19.81
N ILE A 211 8.22 -7.95 -18.54
CA ILE A 211 9.29 -7.11 -17.98
C ILE A 211 10.64 -7.79 -18.09
N ARG A 212 10.73 -9.04 -17.63
CA ARG A 212 11.99 -9.80 -17.60
C ARG A 212 12.54 -10.08 -19.00
N GLU A 213 11.67 -10.30 -19.99
CA GLU A 213 12.10 -10.65 -21.35
C GLU A 213 12.29 -9.45 -22.28
N LYS A 214 11.56 -8.33 -22.07
CA LYS A 214 11.47 -7.25 -23.07
C LYS A 214 11.97 -5.89 -22.60
N PHE A 215 12.00 -5.62 -21.30
CA PHE A 215 12.31 -4.28 -20.80
C PHE A 215 13.65 -4.21 -20.07
N ASN A 216 14.26 -3.02 -20.11
CA ASN A 216 15.38 -2.70 -19.24
C ASN A 216 14.81 -2.27 -17.90
N PHE A 217 14.96 -3.09 -16.87
CA PHE A 217 14.34 -2.85 -15.57
C PHE A 217 15.35 -2.87 -14.41
N VAL A 218 14.95 -2.28 -13.29
CA VAL A 218 15.59 -2.38 -11.98
C VAL A 218 14.53 -2.80 -10.97
N GLU A 219 14.75 -3.92 -10.28
CA GLU A 219 13.84 -4.44 -9.25
C GLU A 219 14.42 -4.18 -7.85
N LEU A 220 13.67 -3.49 -6.98
CA LEU A 220 14.13 -3.22 -5.62
C LEU A 220 13.69 -4.34 -4.66
N HIS A 221 14.58 -5.28 -4.37
CA HIS A 221 14.22 -6.44 -3.55
C HIS A 221 14.09 -6.12 -2.06
N GLY A 222 14.62 -4.98 -1.61
CA GLY A 222 14.56 -4.49 -0.22
C GLY A 222 13.72 -3.22 -0.08
N TYR A 223 12.78 -2.97 -1.00
CA TYR A 223 11.82 -1.88 -0.88
C TYR A 223 10.85 -2.18 0.26
N ASN A 224 10.95 -1.41 1.33
CA ASN A 224 10.25 -1.64 2.58
C ASN A 224 9.25 -0.51 2.84
N LYS A 225 8.06 -0.89 3.29
CA LYS A 225 7.03 0.09 3.71
C LYS A 225 7.50 0.90 4.92
N LEU A 226 6.96 2.10 5.08
CA LEU A 226 7.20 3.01 6.21
C LEU A 226 6.01 3.11 7.16
N GLY A 227 4.82 2.71 6.69
CA GLY A 227 3.59 2.86 7.45
C GLY A 227 2.64 1.70 7.29
N LEU A 228 1.55 1.77 8.06
CA LEU A 228 0.60 0.68 8.18
C LEU A 228 -0.23 0.46 6.89
N ASN A 229 -0.90 1.49 6.37
CA ASN A 229 -1.73 1.50 5.12
C ASN A 229 -1.12 2.40 4.04
N THR A 230 -1.85 2.56 2.94
CA THR A 230 -1.59 3.47 1.82
C THR A 230 -1.16 4.86 2.23
N TYR A 231 -1.97 5.63 2.97
CA TYR A 231 -1.65 7.03 3.26
C TYR A 231 -0.25 7.27 3.86
N PRO A 232 0.17 6.62 4.96
CA PRO A 232 1.49 6.84 5.56
C PRO A 232 2.66 6.30 4.71
N ASN A 233 2.39 5.51 3.66
CA ASN A 233 3.40 5.12 2.68
C ASN A 233 3.44 6.08 1.48
N MET A 234 2.28 6.56 1.03
CA MET A 234 2.15 7.46 -0.12
C MET A 234 2.54 8.90 0.21
N ILE A 235 2.39 9.35 1.46
CA ILE A 235 2.86 10.66 1.89
C ILE A 235 4.38 10.80 1.74
N PRO A 236 5.23 9.97 2.36
CA PRO A 236 6.68 10.07 2.16
C PRO A 236 7.09 9.81 0.70
N PHE A 237 6.37 8.97 -0.04
CA PHE A 237 6.58 8.77 -1.48
C PHE A 237 6.43 10.08 -2.28
N HIS A 238 5.39 10.86 -2.00
CA HIS A 238 5.07 12.06 -2.77
C HIS A 238 5.64 13.35 -2.20
N THR A 239 5.98 13.42 -0.91
CA THR A 239 6.41 14.67 -0.26
C THR A 239 7.82 14.62 0.34
N GLY A 240 8.42 13.43 0.47
CA GLY A 240 9.72 13.26 1.12
C GLY A 240 9.69 13.45 2.64
N LYS A 241 8.49 13.48 3.24
CA LYS A 241 8.29 13.60 4.69
C LYS A 241 7.26 12.59 5.17
N MET A 242 7.41 12.13 6.40
CA MET A 242 6.45 11.30 7.11
C MET A 242 5.20 12.11 7.50
N GLU A 243 4.09 11.43 7.73
CA GLU A 243 2.83 12.07 8.14
C GLU A 243 2.98 12.91 9.42
N ASN A 244 3.72 12.39 10.41
CA ASN A 244 3.94 13.00 11.72
C ASN A 244 4.90 14.21 11.70
N GLU A 245 5.55 14.51 10.57
CA GLU A 245 6.44 15.69 10.44
C GLU A 245 5.67 16.97 10.08
N TYR A 246 4.37 16.87 9.83
CA TYR A 246 3.53 18.02 9.53
C TYR A 246 2.82 18.52 10.81
N PRO A 247 2.83 19.83 11.09
CA PRO A 247 2.30 20.39 12.34
C PRO A 247 0.77 20.55 12.35
N PHE A 248 0.06 19.81 11.50
CA PHE A 248 -1.38 19.93 11.33
C PHE A 248 -2.05 18.56 11.22
N ASN A 249 -3.35 18.53 11.52
CA ASN A 249 -4.14 17.31 11.38
C ASN A 249 -4.56 17.12 9.92
N HIS A 250 -3.93 16.17 9.23
CA HIS A 250 -4.22 15.80 7.83
C HIS A 250 -5.68 15.41 7.55
N ARG A 251 -6.49 15.14 8.58
CA ARG A 251 -7.93 14.87 8.43
C ARG A 251 -8.77 16.13 8.26
N LYS A 252 -8.27 17.30 8.69
CA LYS A 252 -9.05 18.56 8.78
C LYS A 252 -8.50 19.67 7.90
N VAL A 253 -7.59 19.34 6.99
CA VAL A 253 -6.94 20.32 6.12
C VAL A 253 -7.03 19.89 4.67
N ASP A 254 -7.08 20.90 3.81
CA ASP A 254 -6.89 20.75 2.38
C ASP A 254 -5.48 20.21 2.08
N LEU A 255 -5.40 19.03 1.47
CA LEU A 255 -4.13 18.40 1.11
C LEU A 255 -3.41 19.12 -0.03
N ASN A 256 -4.02 20.12 -0.67
CA ASN A 256 -3.29 21.01 -1.58
C ASN A 256 -2.18 21.81 -0.88
N ILE A 257 -2.06 21.83 0.44
CA ILE A 257 -0.90 22.43 1.13
C ILE A 257 0.37 21.57 1.05
N LEU A 258 0.23 20.26 0.80
CA LEU A 258 1.35 19.33 0.79
C LEU A 258 2.25 19.55 -0.45
N PRO A 259 3.59 19.44 -0.31
CA PRO A 259 4.54 19.62 -1.41
C PRO A 259 4.63 18.36 -2.28
N MET A 260 3.49 17.95 -2.84
CA MET A 260 3.40 16.74 -3.65
C MET A 260 4.29 16.82 -4.90
N VAL A 261 4.99 15.73 -5.21
CA VAL A 261 6.01 15.67 -6.27
C VAL A 261 5.48 16.07 -7.65
N TRP A 262 4.21 15.81 -7.96
CA TRP A 262 3.59 16.24 -9.22
C TRP A 262 3.55 17.76 -9.38
N LYS A 263 3.56 18.54 -8.28
CA LYS A 263 3.68 20.00 -8.35
C LYS A 263 5.04 20.43 -8.89
N GLU A 264 6.09 19.67 -8.58
CA GLU A 264 7.44 19.97 -9.05
C GLU A 264 7.61 19.66 -10.54
N PHE A 265 6.96 18.59 -11.02
CA PHE A 265 6.79 18.31 -12.45
C PHE A 265 5.97 19.41 -13.13
N ALA A 266 4.84 19.82 -12.54
CA ALA A 266 4.02 20.89 -13.09
C ALA A 266 4.77 22.25 -13.16
N ARG A 267 5.59 22.56 -12.15
CA ARG A 267 6.45 23.76 -12.15
C ARG A 267 7.48 23.74 -13.28
N ARG A 268 7.89 22.55 -13.72
CA ARG A 268 8.72 22.34 -14.92
C ARG A 268 7.92 22.10 -16.18
N HIS A 269 6.67 22.55 -16.19
CA HIS A 269 5.81 22.57 -17.36
C HIS A 269 5.45 21.17 -17.90
N TYR A 270 5.63 20.11 -17.10
CA TYR A 270 5.08 18.81 -17.45
C TYR A 270 3.55 18.87 -17.41
N ARG A 271 2.92 18.15 -18.33
CA ARG A 271 1.49 17.88 -18.25
C ARG A 271 1.25 16.76 -17.25
N THR A 272 0.37 16.97 -16.29
CA THR A 272 0.19 16.10 -15.12
C THR A 272 -1.17 15.43 -15.10
N LEU A 273 -1.20 14.13 -14.82
CA LEU A 273 -2.41 13.33 -14.69
C LEU A 273 -2.39 12.53 -13.38
N PHE A 274 -3.53 12.51 -12.67
CA PHE A 274 -3.75 11.68 -11.49
C PHE A 274 -5.08 10.93 -11.63
N ALA A 275 -5.04 9.59 -11.50
CA ALA A 275 -6.20 8.73 -11.66
C ALA A 275 -6.26 7.63 -10.59
N GLU A 276 -7.46 7.40 -10.05
CA GLU A 276 -7.74 6.33 -9.09
C GLU A 276 -9.07 5.66 -9.45
N ASP A 277 -9.22 4.39 -9.10
CA ASP A 277 -10.38 3.57 -9.44
C ASP A 277 -11.50 3.60 -8.39
N CYS A 278 -11.18 3.87 -7.12
CA CYS A 278 -12.15 3.80 -6.03
C CYS A 278 -12.33 5.13 -5.31
N TYR A 279 -13.54 5.71 -5.38
CA TYR A 279 -13.75 7.04 -4.81
C TYR A 279 -13.71 7.04 -3.26
N ALA A 280 -14.22 5.98 -2.63
CA ALA A 280 -14.40 5.91 -1.19
C ALA A 280 -13.13 5.47 -0.45
N MET A 281 -12.26 4.71 -1.13
CA MET A 281 -11.01 4.16 -0.58
C MET A 281 -9.76 4.74 -1.26
N ALA A 282 -9.90 5.90 -1.93
CA ALA A 282 -8.80 6.59 -2.59
C ALA A 282 -7.66 6.94 -1.62
N SER A 283 -6.43 6.94 -2.13
CA SER A 283 -5.17 7.03 -1.37
C SER A 283 -5.11 8.22 -0.42
N PHE A 284 -5.72 9.35 -0.82
CA PHE A 284 -5.67 10.62 -0.10
C PHE A 284 -7.01 11.09 0.46
N ASN A 285 -8.10 10.35 0.24
CA ASN A 285 -9.46 10.78 0.63
C ASN A 285 -10.08 9.92 1.72
N TYR A 286 -9.59 8.69 1.96
CA TYR A 286 -10.14 7.84 3.01
C TYR A 286 -10.00 8.52 4.40
N LEU A 287 -11.14 8.95 4.95
CA LEU A 287 -11.25 9.68 6.23
C LEU A 287 -10.44 10.99 6.25
N LYS A 288 -10.34 11.67 5.10
CA LYS A 288 -9.67 12.97 4.92
C LYS A 288 -10.45 13.85 3.94
N GLU A 289 -10.28 15.16 4.04
CA GLU A 289 -10.91 16.12 3.12
C GLU A 289 -10.43 15.96 1.66
N GLY A 290 -9.21 15.45 1.46
CA GLY A 290 -8.59 15.32 0.14
C GLY A 290 -8.10 16.67 -0.38
N PHE A 291 -8.27 16.94 -1.68
CA PHE A 291 -7.82 18.16 -2.32
C PHE A 291 -8.98 19.11 -2.60
N ASP A 292 -9.00 20.34 -2.08
CA ASP A 292 -10.08 21.29 -2.39
C ASP A 292 -10.01 21.77 -3.84
N LYS A 293 -8.79 22.02 -4.32
CA LYS A 293 -8.45 22.36 -5.70
C LYS A 293 -7.91 21.13 -6.43
N GLN A 294 -8.21 21.05 -7.72
CA GLN A 294 -7.71 19.96 -8.55
C GLN A 294 -6.16 19.86 -8.48
N PRO A 295 -5.59 18.70 -8.09
CA PRO A 295 -4.17 18.58 -7.76
C PRO A 295 -3.24 18.47 -8.99
N THR A 296 -3.78 18.07 -10.15
CA THR A 296 -3.09 17.85 -11.43
C THR A 296 -3.90 18.44 -12.58
N ASP A 297 -3.33 18.54 -13.78
CA ASP A 297 -4.04 19.08 -14.95
C ASP A 297 -5.23 18.20 -15.35
N TYR A 298 -5.06 16.89 -15.26
CA TYR A 298 -6.09 15.87 -15.49
C TYR A 298 -6.29 15.07 -14.19
N TYR A 299 -7.51 15.07 -13.63
CA TYR A 299 -7.82 14.39 -12.37
C TYR A 299 -9.09 13.54 -12.50
N MET A 300 -8.96 12.21 -12.40
CA MET A 300 -10.07 11.26 -12.66
C MET A 300 -11.18 11.26 -11.59
N ARG A 301 -11.03 12.06 -10.54
CA ARG A 301 -11.93 12.07 -9.39
C ARG A 301 -13.42 12.25 -9.75
N PRO A 302 -13.83 13.20 -10.62
CA PRO A 302 -15.25 13.33 -10.99
C PRO A 302 -15.82 12.07 -11.63
N PHE A 303 -15.01 11.39 -12.45
CA PHE A 303 -15.36 10.12 -13.08
C PHE A 303 -15.60 9.03 -12.01
N SER A 304 -14.62 8.79 -11.12
CA SER A 304 -14.74 7.77 -10.07
C SER A 304 -15.95 8.00 -9.15
N ILE A 305 -16.22 9.25 -8.75
CA ILE A 305 -17.39 9.61 -7.92
C ILE A 305 -18.69 9.31 -8.66
N ALA A 306 -18.77 9.70 -9.94
CA ALA A 306 -19.99 9.53 -10.72
C ALA A 306 -20.31 8.04 -10.90
N VAL A 307 -19.30 7.23 -11.20
CA VAL A 307 -19.44 5.77 -11.33
C VAL A 307 -19.89 5.15 -10.01
N ASP A 308 -19.20 5.43 -8.91
CA ASP A 308 -19.48 4.79 -7.63
C ASP A 308 -20.81 5.22 -7.00
N LYS A 309 -21.35 6.37 -7.39
CA LYS A 309 -22.69 6.85 -6.96
C LYS A 309 -23.81 6.48 -7.94
N SER A 310 -23.51 5.68 -8.95
CA SER A 310 -24.46 5.28 -9.98
C SER A 310 -24.93 3.83 -9.80
N GLU A 311 -25.90 3.43 -10.62
CA GLU A 311 -26.38 2.04 -10.69
C GLU A 311 -25.27 1.07 -11.18
N MET A 312 -24.20 1.58 -11.79
CA MET A 312 -23.05 0.77 -12.18
C MET A 312 -22.17 0.31 -11.00
N SER A 313 -22.32 0.91 -9.82
CA SER A 313 -21.48 0.61 -8.66
C SER A 313 -21.37 -0.89 -8.36
N GLU A 314 -22.46 -1.67 -8.51
CA GLU A 314 -22.42 -3.12 -8.34
C GLU A 314 -21.47 -3.81 -9.34
N LYS A 315 -21.57 -3.50 -10.64
CA LYS A 315 -20.71 -4.12 -11.68
C LYS A 315 -19.25 -3.74 -11.50
N VAL A 316 -19.01 -2.53 -11.01
CA VAL A 316 -17.69 -1.98 -10.74
C VAL A 316 -17.04 -2.67 -9.54
N THR A 317 -17.82 -3.06 -8.52
CA THR A 317 -17.29 -3.89 -7.40
C THR A 317 -16.79 -5.26 -7.86
N GLU A 318 -17.26 -5.77 -8.99
CA GLU A 318 -16.72 -6.96 -9.66
C GLU A 318 -15.54 -6.65 -10.61
N GLY A 319 -15.18 -5.37 -10.79
CA GLY A 319 -14.08 -4.89 -11.63
C GLY A 319 -14.45 -4.61 -13.09
N CYS A 320 -15.74 -4.60 -13.43
CA CYS A 320 -16.23 -4.48 -14.81
C CYS A 320 -17.00 -3.18 -15.10
N TYR A 321 -16.76 -2.66 -16.30
CA TYR A 321 -17.44 -1.54 -16.94
C TYR A 321 -17.89 -2.02 -18.31
N HIS A 322 -19.15 -2.40 -18.53
CA HIS A 322 -19.72 -2.68 -19.86
C HIS A 322 -18.74 -3.19 -20.96
N GLY A 323 -18.33 -4.45 -20.88
CA GLY A 323 -17.42 -5.05 -21.88
C GLY A 323 -15.92 -4.83 -21.64
N ARG A 324 -15.54 -3.99 -20.68
CA ARG A 324 -14.15 -3.64 -20.32
C ARG A 324 -13.94 -3.71 -18.81
N THR A 325 -12.68 -3.77 -18.37
CA THR A 325 -12.32 -3.77 -16.94
C THR A 325 -12.12 -2.35 -16.42
N GLU A 326 -12.35 -2.10 -15.13
CA GLU A 326 -12.06 -0.81 -14.49
C GLU A 326 -10.61 -0.35 -14.72
N ALA A 327 -9.66 -1.25 -14.48
CA ALA A 327 -8.24 -1.01 -14.70
C ALA A 327 -7.94 -0.59 -16.14
N SER A 328 -8.58 -1.23 -17.13
CA SER A 328 -8.38 -0.86 -18.54
C SER A 328 -8.92 0.53 -18.88
N VAL A 329 -9.97 1.02 -18.20
CA VAL A 329 -10.46 2.40 -18.37
C VAL A 329 -9.43 3.41 -17.87
N VAL A 330 -8.88 3.19 -16.67
CA VAL A 330 -7.85 4.07 -16.08
C VAL A 330 -6.59 4.10 -16.95
N TYR A 331 -6.07 2.94 -17.34
CA TYR A 331 -4.85 2.86 -18.14
C TYR A 331 -5.04 3.35 -19.58
N LYS A 332 -6.23 3.16 -20.18
CA LYS A 332 -6.55 3.77 -21.47
C LYS A 332 -6.49 5.29 -21.40
N TRP A 333 -7.02 5.91 -20.35
CA TRP A 333 -6.99 7.37 -20.21
C TRP A 333 -5.56 7.92 -20.10
N ILE A 334 -4.65 7.18 -19.46
CA ILE A 334 -3.21 7.49 -19.47
C ILE A 334 -2.64 7.33 -20.89
N LEU A 335 -2.91 6.22 -21.56
CA LEU A 335 -2.42 5.98 -22.92
C LEU A 335 -2.90 7.08 -23.90
N ASP A 336 -4.15 7.52 -23.79
CA ASP A 336 -4.71 8.58 -24.61
C ASP A 336 -4.00 9.93 -24.37
N LEU A 337 -3.55 10.20 -23.14
CA LEU A 337 -2.73 11.39 -22.84
C LEU A 337 -1.40 11.33 -23.60
N PHE A 338 -0.72 10.19 -23.55
CA PHE A 338 0.55 9.97 -24.24
C PHE A 338 0.40 9.98 -25.77
N ASN A 339 -0.70 9.46 -26.30
CA ASN A 339 -1.01 9.54 -27.73
C ASN A 339 -1.23 10.98 -28.18
N ARG A 340 -1.98 11.77 -27.38
CA ARG A 340 -2.33 13.16 -27.74
C ARG A 340 -1.13 14.10 -27.63
N PHE A 341 -0.32 13.98 -26.58
CA PHE A 341 0.78 14.90 -26.27
C PHE A 341 2.13 14.20 -26.33
N SER A 342 2.32 13.38 -27.37
CA SER A 342 3.47 12.49 -27.43
C SER A 342 4.80 13.23 -27.27
N ASP A 343 4.97 14.40 -27.88
CA ASP A 343 6.22 15.18 -27.87
C ASP A 343 6.44 16.10 -26.67
N GLU A 344 5.58 16.01 -25.66
CA GLU A 344 5.68 16.80 -24.43
C GLU A 344 6.21 15.95 -23.27
N PRO A 345 6.85 16.57 -22.26
CA PRO A 345 7.16 15.90 -21.00
C PRO A 345 5.87 15.67 -20.20
N LEU A 346 5.60 14.40 -19.85
CA LEU A 346 4.37 13.98 -19.18
C LEU A 346 4.67 13.37 -17.81
N PHE A 347 3.82 13.64 -16.84
CA PHE A 347 3.80 12.94 -15.55
C PHE A 347 2.40 12.36 -15.34
N ALA A 348 2.29 11.04 -15.28
CA ALA A 348 1.03 10.36 -15.00
C ALA A 348 1.18 9.50 -13.76
N TYR A 349 0.22 9.60 -12.84
CA TYR A 349 0.12 8.76 -11.67
C TYR A 349 -1.24 8.08 -11.63
N SER A 350 -1.24 6.76 -11.54
CA SER A 350 -2.43 5.98 -11.20
C SER A 350 -2.20 5.10 -9.98
N PHE A 351 -3.24 4.94 -9.17
CA PHE A 351 -3.26 4.00 -8.06
C PHE A 351 -4.58 3.23 -8.09
N LEU A 352 -4.51 1.91 -8.28
CA LEU A 352 -5.68 1.03 -8.30
C LEU A 352 -5.82 0.29 -6.98
N THR A 353 -7.00 0.37 -6.38
CA THR A 353 -7.28 -0.10 -5.02
C THR A 353 -8.34 -1.20 -4.99
N ARG A 354 -9.37 -1.11 -5.83
CA ARG A 354 -10.64 -1.81 -5.58
C ARG A 354 -10.49 -3.33 -5.45
N LEU A 355 -9.93 -3.98 -6.47
CA LEU A 355 -9.87 -5.45 -6.52
C LEU A 355 -8.90 -6.02 -5.49
N SER A 356 -7.72 -5.42 -5.37
CA SER A 356 -6.68 -5.90 -4.43
C SER A 356 -7.05 -5.66 -2.97
N HIS A 357 -7.79 -4.60 -2.67
CA HIS A 357 -8.32 -4.34 -1.33
C HIS A 357 -9.43 -5.34 -0.94
N TYR A 358 -10.30 -5.73 -1.87
CA TYR A 358 -11.36 -6.71 -1.59
C TYR A 358 -10.81 -8.12 -1.35
N SER A 359 -9.88 -8.56 -2.19
CA SER A 359 -9.31 -9.90 -2.10
C SER A 359 -7.88 -9.95 -2.64
N TYR A 360 -7.02 -10.54 -1.82
CA TYR A 360 -5.66 -10.94 -2.20
C TYR A 360 -5.59 -11.64 -3.56
N ASN A 361 -6.56 -12.51 -3.85
CA ASN A 361 -6.56 -13.32 -5.07
C ASN A 361 -7.02 -12.55 -6.32
N MET A 362 -7.80 -11.48 -6.14
CA MET A 362 -8.30 -10.66 -7.26
C MET A 362 -7.22 -9.78 -7.90
N VAL A 363 -6.03 -9.70 -7.29
CA VAL A 363 -4.83 -9.07 -7.90
C VAL A 363 -4.55 -9.66 -9.29
N ALA A 364 -4.86 -10.94 -9.51
CA ALA A 364 -4.65 -11.60 -10.80
C ALA A 364 -5.40 -10.92 -11.96
N TYR A 365 -6.50 -10.22 -11.69
CA TYR A 365 -7.27 -9.50 -12.70
C TYR A 365 -6.57 -8.23 -13.22
N TYR A 366 -5.56 -7.72 -12.53
CA TYR A 366 -4.74 -6.61 -13.01
C TYR A 366 -3.65 -7.05 -14.00
N ASP A 367 -3.33 -8.35 -14.10
CA ASP A 367 -2.26 -8.88 -14.96
C ASP A 367 -2.46 -8.50 -16.42
N LYS A 368 -3.66 -8.76 -16.97
CA LYS A 368 -3.95 -8.46 -18.38
C LYS A 368 -4.01 -6.95 -18.67
N PRO A 369 -4.74 -6.11 -17.91
CA PRO A 369 -4.76 -4.66 -18.16
C PRO A 369 -3.38 -3.99 -18.11
N ILE A 370 -2.51 -4.36 -17.15
CA ILE A 370 -1.14 -3.83 -17.08
C ILE A 370 -0.31 -4.31 -18.27
N TYR A 371 -0.40 -5.60 -18.62
CA TYR A 371 0.29 -6.15 -19.78
C TYR A 371 -0.10 -5.42 -21.07
N ASP A 372 -1.41 -5.28 -21.33
CA ASP A 372 -1.92 -4.62 -22.53
C ASP A 372 -1.48 -3.15 -22.59
N PHE A 373 -1.51 -2.43 -21.46
CA PHE A 373 -1.04 -1.04 -21.37
C PHE A 373 0.45 -0.92 -21.71
N LEU A 374 1.31 -1.75 -21.11
CA LEU A 374 2.75 -1.72 -21.36
C LEU A 374 3.09 -2.08 -22.81
N VAL A 375 2.38 -3.04 -23.40
CA VAL A 375 2.53 -3.39 -24.81
C VAL A 375 2.10 -2.23 -25.70
N ALA A 376 0.96 -1.59 -25.42
CA ALA A 376 0.48 -0.44 -26.20
C ALA A 376 1.45 0.75 -26.12
N MET A 377 1.93 1.10 -24.91
CA MET A 377 2.93 2.15 -24.69
C MET A 377 4.24 1.85 -25.43
N ASN A 378 4.68 0.59 -25.45
CA ASN A 378 5.88 0.18 -26.16
C ASN A 378 5.70 0.27 -27.69
N ASN A 379 4.59 -0.25 -28.21
CA ASN A 379 4.31 -0.28 -29.65
C ASN A 379 4.12 1.12 -30.23
N ALA A 380 3.55 2.04 -29.46
CA ALA A 380 3.43 3.45 -29.83
C ALA A 380 4.75 4.25 -29.67
N GLY A 381 5.83 3.62 -29.17
CA GLY A 381 7.14 4.27 -28.99
C GLY A 381 7.26 5.14 -27.74
N HIS A 382 6.21 5.27 -26.93
CA HIS A 382 6.17 6.13 -25.73
C HIS A 382 7.21 5.75 -24.67
N LEU A 383 7.53 4.44 -24.54
CA LEU A 383 8.53 3.97 -23.58
C LEU A 383 9.97 4.39 -23.94
N ASN A 384 10.22 4.91 -25.14
CA ASN A 384 11.55 5.40 -25.51
C ASN A 384 11.92 6.72 -24.81
N ARG A 385 10.97 7.42 -24.18
CA ARG A 385 11.24 8.66 -23.43
C ARG A 385 10.59 8.66 -22.04
N THR A 386 10.20 7.49 -21.55
CA THR A 386 9.41 7.38 -20.33
C THR A 386 10.08 6.44 -19.33
N ILE A 387 10.22 6.89 -18.08
CA ILE A 387 10.47 6.02 -16.94
C ILE A 387 9.12 5.54 -16.40
N VAL A 388 8.91 4.23 -16.33
CA VAL A 388 7.70 3.66 -15.70
C VAL A 388 8.07 3.08 -14.34
N LEU A 389 7.35 3.46 -13.30
CA LEU A 389 7.42 2.82 -11.98
C LEU A 389 6.20 1.91 -11.84
N LEU A 390 6.43 0.63 -11.62
CA LEU A 390 5.39 -0.32 -11.23
C LEU A 390 5.61 -0.66 -9.76
N PHE A 391 4.63 -0.36 -8.91
CA PHE A 391 4.85 -0.44 -7.48
C PHE A 391 3.60 -0.75 -6.67
N SER A 392 3.82 -1.07 -5.40
CA SER A 392 2.79 -1.07 -4.37
C SER A 392 3.27 -0.29 -3.14
N ASP A 393 2.33 0.11 -2.30
CA ASP A 393 2.54 0.83 -1.05
C ASP A 393 2.85 -0.10 0.13
N HIS A 394 2.18 -1.26 0.17
CA HIS A 394 2.37 -2.34 1.15
C HIS A 394 1.86 -3.68 0.59
N GLY A 395 2.11 -4.79 1.30
CA GLY A 395 1.51 -6.08 0.97
C GLY A 395 0.11 -6.26 1.58
N TYR A 396 -0.43 -7.48 1.50
CA TYR A 396 -1.79 -7.74 1.94
C TYR A 396 -1.90 -7.82 3.47
N ARG A 397 -2.85 -7.07 4.03
CA ARG A 397 -2.88 -6.72 5.45
C ARG A 397 -3.85 -7.51 6.32
N PHE A 398 -4.74 -8.28 5.73
CA PHE A 398 -5.84 -8.90 6.47
C PHE A 398 -6.00 -10.38 6.13
N GLY A 399 -6.53 -11.17 7.06
CA GLY A 399 -6.92 -12.55 6.79
C GLY A 399 -5.77 -13.56 6.92
N GLY A 400 -6.08 -14.84 6.67
CA GLY A 400 -5.21 -15.96 7.06
C GLY A 400 -3.81 -15.94 6.44
N LEU A 401 -3.62 -15.31 5.27
CA LEU A 401 -2.28 -15.14 4.70
C LEU A 401 -1.39 -14.30 5.63
N ARG A 402 -1.90 -13.16 6.12
CA ARG A 402 -1.16 -12.20 6.96
C ARG A 402 -0.78 -12.77 8.34
N THR A 403 -1.47 -13.81 8.81
CA THR A 403 -1.18 -14.49 10.08
C THR A 403 -0.08 -15.54 9.95
N THR A 404 0.52 -15.72 8.78
CA THR A 404 1.70 -16.58 8.61
C THR A 404 2.98 -15.75 8.65
N TYR A 405 4.10 -16.35 9.09
CA TYR A 405 5.42 -15.72 9.04
C TYR A 405 5.75 -15.10 7.65
N VAL A 406 5.50 -15.86 6.58
CA VAL A 406 5.73 -15.38 5.21
C VAL A 406 4.82 -14.19 4.88
N GLY A 407 3.52 -14.29 5.16
CA GLY A 407 2.58 -13.20 4.93
C GLY A 407 2.87 -11.95 5.74
N HIS A 408 3.40 -12.10 6.96
CA HIS A 408 3.84 -11.00 7.80
C HIS A 408 5.00 -10.20 7.18
N LEU A 409 5.98 -10.90 6.59
CA LEU A 409 7.09 -10.23 5.89
C LEU A 409 6.65 -9.67 4.54
N GLU A 410 5.81 -10.40 3.80
CA GLU A 410 5.24 -9.94 2.54
C GLU A 410 4.43 -8.65 2.68
N ASP A 411 3.69 -8.48 3.77
CA ASP A 411 3.01 -7.22 4.12
C ASP A 411 3.96 -6.01 4.13
N LYS A 412 5.22 -6.21 4.52
CA LYS A 412 6.22 -5.13 4.65
C LYS A 412 7.06 -4.91 3.40
N LEU A 413 7.02 -5.86 2.46
CA LEU A 413 7.86 -5.93 1.27
C LEU A 413 7.00 -5.86 -0.01
N PRO A 414 6.43 -4.69 -0.33
CA PRO A 414 5.73 -4.46 -1.59
C PRO A 414 6.65 -4.64 -2.80
N TYR A 415 6.05 -4.94 -3.95
CA TYR A 415 6.82 -5.03 -5.20
C TYR A 415 7.22 -3.63 -5.71
N PHE A 416 8.37 -3.52 -6.38
CA PHE A 416 8.82 -2.28 -6.99
C PHE A 416 9.74 -2.51 -8.19
N PHE A 417 9.38 -1.93 -9.34
CA PHE A 417 10.19 -1.93 -10.55
C PHE A 417 10.31 -0.53 -11.14
N PHE A 418 11.52 -0.18 -11.58
CA PHE A 418 11.73 0.84 -12.59
C PHE A 418 11.83 0.16 -13.95
N LEU A 419 11.09 0.63 -14.95
CA LEU A 419 11.33 0.36 -16.36
C LEU A 419 11.95 1.61 -16.99
N LEU A 420 13.12 1.44 -17.58
CA LEU A 420 13.94 2.54 -18.09
C LEU A 420 14.00 2.47 -19.62
N PRO A 421 14.08 3.63 -20.32
CA PRO A 421 14.34 3.65 -21.75
C PRO A 421 15.60 2.84 -22.11
N LYS A 422 15.59 2.17 -23.27
CA LYS A 422 16.69 1.29 -23.72
C LYS A 422 18.04 2.02 -23.83
N TRP A 423 18.02 3.31 -24.11
CA TRP A 423 19.22 4.15 -24.20
C TRP A 423 19.73 4.63 -22.84
N PHE A 424 18.93 4.56 -21.77
CA PHE A 424 19.28 5.12 -20.46
C PHE A 424 20.61 4.58 -19.89
N PRO A 425 20.90 3.25 -19.94
CA PRO A 425 22.19 2.73 -19.46
C PRO A 425 23.40 3.26 -20.24
N LYS A 426 23.22 3.60 -21.52
CA LYS A 426 24.30 4.14 -22.37
C LYS A 426 24.52 5.63 -22.11
N MET A 427 23.44 6.38 -21.91
CA MET A 427 23.51 7.84 -21.68
C MET A 427 23.90 8.18 -20.24
N TYR A 428 23.43 7.40 -19.26
CA TYR A 428 23.67 7.62 -17.84
C TYR A 428 24.25 6.35 -17.15
N PRO A 429 25.45 5.90 -17.55
CA PRO A 429 26.02 4.63 -17.08
C PRO A 429 26.23 4.60 -15.57
N ASN A 430 26.68 5.70 -14.96
CA ASN A 430 26.91 5.79 -13.52
C ASN A 430 25.59 5.71 -12.73
N TYR A 431 24.56 6.43 -13.17
CA TYR A 431 23.24 6.39 -12.53
C TYR A 431 22.60 5.02 -12.64
N TYR A 432 22.68 4.39 -13.81
CA TYR A 432 22.17 3.03 -14.01
C TYR A 432 22.93 2.01 -13.16
N ALA A 433 24.27 2.09 -13.08
CA ALA A 433 25.08 1.24 -12.22
C ALA A 433 24.70 1.39 -10.74
N ASN A 434 24.46 2.61 -10.27
CA ASN A 434 24.01 2.86 -8.90
C ASN A 434 22.62 2.28 -8.64
N MET A 435 21.67 2.44 -9.57
CA MET A 435 20.36 1.80 -9.46
C MET A 435 20.47 0.27 -9.38
N LYS A 436 21.37 -0.34 -10.17
CA LYS A 436 21.65 -1.79 -10.11
C LYS A 436 22.28 -2.22 -8.80
N LEU A 437 23.22 -1.46 -8.25
CA LEU A 437 23.75 -1.68 -6.91
C LEU A 437 22.65 -1.60 -5.84
N ASN A 438 21.63 -0.78 -6.07
CA ASN A 438 20.51 -0.55 -5.16
C ASN A 438 19.44 -1.64 -5.17
N GLU A 439 19.42 -2.55 -6.17
CA GLU A 439 18.47 -3.69 -6.22
C GLU A 439 18.53 -4.55 -4.94
N ARG A 440 19.72 -4.64 -4.33
CA ARG A 440 19.98 -5.41 -3.12
C ARG A 440 20.30 -4.53 -1.91
N ARG A 441 19.62 -3.37 -1.80
CA ARG A 441 19.72 -2.44 -0.66
C ARG A 441 18.38 -2.24 0.03
N LEU A 442 18.44 -1.83 1.30
CA LEU A 442 17.27 -1.35 2.02
C LEU A 442 16.85 0.01 1.44
N THR A 443 15.67 0.05 0.81
CA THR A 443 15.11 1.26 0.18
C THR A 443 13.71 1.52 0.71
N THR A 444 13.27 2.77 0.66
CA THR A 444 11.97 3.20 1.21
C THR A 444 11.28 4.19 0.26
N PRO A 445 9.98 4.47 0.46
CA PRO A 445 9.27 5.55 -0.24
C PRO A 445 10.01 6.89 -0.27
N LEU A 446 10.78 7.22 0.78
CA LEU A 446 11.57 8.45 0.85
C LEU A 446 12.68 8.51 -0.21
N ASP A 447 13.30 7.37 -0.55
CA ASP A 447 14.31 7.30 -1.60
C ASP A 447 13.69 7.48 -2.99
N ILE A 448 12.48 6.95 -3.16
CA ILE A 448 11.70 7.11 -4.40
C ILE A 448 11.35 8.58 -4.62
N HIS A 449 10.91 9.28 -3.57
CA HIS A 449 10.67 10.72 -3.65
C HIS A 449 11.92 11.49 -4.11
N ALA A 450 13.08 11.23 -3.49
CA ALA A 450 14.34 11.87 -3.87
C ALA A 450 14.70 11.59 -5.33
N THR A 451 14.48 10.36 -5.79
CA THR A 451 14.72 9.94 -7.18
C THR A 451 13.79 10.67 -8.16
N LEU A 452 12.49 10.79 -7.83
CA LEU A 452 11.52 11.51 -8.67
C LEU A 452 11.84 13.00 -8.78
N LEU A 453 12.32 13.63 -7.70
CA LEU A 453 12.79 15.01 -7.75
C LEU A 453 13.98 15.17 -8.69
N ASP A 454 14.94 14.22 -8.69
CA ASP A 454 16.06 14.25 -9.63
C ASP A 454 15.58 14.10 -11.08
N ILE A 455 14.67 13.16 -11.35
CA ILE A 455 14.07 12.99 -12.68
C ILE A 455 13.39 14.27 -13.14
N SER A 456 12.60 14.92 -12.26
CA SER A 456 11.95 16.19 -12.59
C SER A 456 12.96 17.25 -13.04
N THR A 457 14.18 17.23 -12.50
CA THR A 457 15.25 18.19 -12.82
C THR A 457 16.15 17.79 -13.99
N ASN A 458 15.72 16.82 -14.82
CA ASN A 458 16.58 16.21 -15.85
C ASN A 458 17.92 15.76 -15.27
N LEU A 459 17.88 15.20 -14.06
CA LEU A 459 19.02 14.64 -13.32
C LEU A 459 20.10 15.67 -12.93
N GLN A 460 19.83 16.97 -13.03
CA GLN A 460 20.78 18.05 -12.67
C GLN A 460 20.90 18.26 -11.16
N ARG A 461 19.92 17.80 -10.38
CA ARG A 461 19.90 17.96 -8.92
C ARG A 461 20.59 16.81 -8.18
N VAL A 462 21.04 15.75 -8.86
CA VAL A 462 21.65 14.57 -8.20
C VAL A 462 22.82 15.03 -7.33
N LYS A 463 22.67 14.90 -6.00
CA LYS A 463 23.65 15.36 -5.01
C LYS A 463 24.58 14.22 -4.59
N ALA A 464 25.70 14.58 -3.97
CA ALA A 464 26.56 13.61 -3.29
C ALA A 464 25.79 12.82 -2.23
N VAL A 465 26.16 11.56 -2.03
CA VAL A 465 25.57 10.66 -1.03
C VAL A 465 25.85 11.19 0.37
N ASP A 466 24.81 11.20 1.20
CA ASP A 466 24.95 11.26 2.65
C ASP A 466 24.60 9.89 3.23
N PRO A 467 25.60 9.10 3.70
CA PRO A 467 25.36 7.77 4.27
C PRO A 467 24.50 7.78 5.53
N SER A 468 24.39 8.93 6.21
CA SER A 468 23.56 9.12 7.40
C SER A 468 22.14 9.60 7.06
N SER A 469 21.89 9.98 5.81
CA SER A 469 20.58 10.45 5.37
C SER A 469 19.57 9.30 5.34
N ARG A 470 18.37 9.59 5.85
CA ARG A 470 17.19 8.72 5.75
C ARG A 470 16.64 8.57 4.33
N SER A 471 17.07 9.41 3.40
CA SER A 471 16.60 9.49 2.02
C SER A 471 17.75 9.78 1.08
N ASN A 472 18.01 8.89 0.13
CA ASN A 472 18.97 9.10 -0.94
C ASN A 472 18.32 8.78 -2.29
N SER A 473 18.63 9.58 -3.30
CA SER A 473 18.23 9.28 -4.68
C SER A 473 18.85 7.95 -5.12
N LEU A 474 18.08 7.13 -5.84
CA LEU A 474 18.57 5.83 -6.31
C LEU A 474 19.56 5.93 -7.47
N PHE A 475 19.78 7.15 -8.00
CA PHE A 475 20.90 7.44 -8.89
C PHE A 475 22.25 7.52 -8.17
N THR A 476 22.26 7.41 -6.83
CA THR A 476 23.45 7.28 -6.01
C THR A 476 23.40 6.00 -5.17
N PRO A 477 24.54 5.45 -4.72
CA PRO A 477 24.55 4.22 -3.93
C PRO A 477 23.89 4.40 -2.56
N VAL A 478 22.93 3.53 -2.23
CA VAL A 478 22.42 3.38 -0.87
C VAL A 478 23.43 2.59 -0.03
N SER A 479 23.75 3.12 1.16
CA SER A 479 24.80 2.59 2.03
C SER A 479 24.61 1.11 2.41
N LEU A 480 25.71 0.35 2.43
CA LEU A 480 25.80 -1.01 3.00
C LEU A 480 25.38 -1.05 4.48
N ASN A 481 25.66 0.03 5.22
CA ASN A 481 25.46 0.12 6.65
C ASN A 481 24.10 0.72 7.03
N ARG A 482 23.20 0.96 6.05
CA ARG A 482 21.87 1.50 6.33
C ARG A 482 21.05 0.48 7.10
N THR A 483 20.62 0.86 8.29
CA THR A 483 19.69 0.10 9.16
C THR A 483 18.27 0.64 9.01
N CYS A 484 17.27 -0.06 9.57
CA CYS A 484 15.90 0.45 9.64
C CYS A 484 15.81 1.79 10.36
N SER A 485 16.57 1.99 11.43
CA SER A 485 16.62 3.26 12.17
C SER A 485 17.11 4.41 11.28
N ILE A 486 18.21 4.23 10.55
CA ILE A 486 18.70 5.24 9.58
C ILE A 486 17.67 5.48 8.49
N ALA A 487 17.03 4.43 7.98
CA ALA A 487 15.99 4.52 6.96
C ALA A 487 14.65 5.10 7.45
N ASN A 488 14.55 5.44 8.75
CA ASN A 488 13.33 5.91 9.40
C ASN A 488 12.15 4.93 9.31
N ILE A 489 12.46 3.62 9.24
CA ILE A 489 11.50 2.52 9.30
C ILE A 489 11.30 2.17 10.77
N GLU A 490 10.07 2.28 11.25
CA GLU A 490 9.71 1.83 12.60
C GLU A 490 9.95 0.33 12.76
N SER A 491 10.38 -0.08 13.95
CA SER A 491 10.67 -1.46 14.36
C SER A 491 9.61 -2.47 13.92
N GLN A 492 8.33 -2.14 14.10
CA GLN A 492 7.20 -2.97 13.66
C GLN A 492 7.12 -3.22 12.15
N PHE A 493 7.65 -2.31 11.33
CA PHE A 493 7.71 -2.42 9.86
C PHE A 493 9.08 -2.86 9.36
N CYS A 494 10.07 -2.95 10.25
CA CYS A 494 11.42 -3.35 9.89
C CYS A 494 11.49 -4.85 9.56
N THR A 495 12.15 -5.16 8.45
CA THR A 495 12.35 -6.54 7.97
C THR A 495 13.82 -6.99 8.04
N CYS A 496 14.71 -6.15 8.57
CA CYS A 496 16.16 -6.35 8.57
C CYS A 496 16.69 -7.30 9.65
N PHE A 497 15.87 -8.22 10.17
CA PHE A 497 16.23 -9.11 11.27
C PHE A 497 15.88 -10.56 10.98
N GLU A 498 16.68 -11.47 11.52
CA GLU A 498 16.36 -12.89 11.61
C GLU A 498 15.69 -13.15 12.96
N ARG A 499 14.35 -13.29 12.94
CA ARG A 499 13.57 -13.65 14.13
C ARG A 499 13.51 -15.16 14.25
N GLN A 500 13.80 -15.68 15.44
CA GLN A 500 13.63 -17.10 15.75
C GLN A 500 12.21 -17.34 16.26
N GLN A 501 11.57 -18.41 15.79
CA GLN A 501 10.27 -18.81 16.31
C GLN A 501 10.43 -19.29 17.76
N VAL A 502 9.56 -18.83 18.65
CA VAL A 502 9.57 -19.19 20.07
C VAL A 502 8.24 -19.86 20.42
N SER A 503 8.26 -20.77 21.39
CA SER A 503 7.05 -21.42 21.90
C SER A 503 6.07 -20.38 22.44
N VAL A 504 4.78 -20.61 22.19
CA VAL A 504 3.68 -19.76 22.68
C VAL A 504 3.49 -19.88 24.20
N GLU A 505 4.05 -20.93 24.81
CA GLU A 505 4.08 -21.15 26.25
C GLU A 505 5.25 -20.42 26.95
N ASN A 506 6.10 -19.70 26.22
CA ASN A 506 7.20 -18.94 26.80
C ASN A 506 6.69 -17.87 27.79
N GLU A 507 7.19 -17.89 29.02
CA GLU A 507 6.70 -17.03 30.11
C GLU A 507 6.84 -15.53 29.78
N SER A 508 7.95 -15.13 29.17
CA SER A 508 8.18 -13.74 28.77
C SER A 508 7.23 -13.29 27.67
N ALA A 509 6.94 -14.17 26.71
CA ALA A 509 5.94 -13.91 25.68
C ALA A 509 4.52 -13.80 26.27
N ILE A 510 4.18 -14.62 27.27
CA ILE A 510 2.89 -14.53 27.97
C ILE A 510 2.76 -13.21 28.73
N ALA A 511 3.81 -12.80 29.45
CA ALA A 511 3.83 -11.52 30.14
C ALA A 511 3.69 -10.35 29.16
N GLY A 512 4.46 -10.38 28.06
CA GLY A 512 4.37 -9.39 26.99
C GLY A 512 2.99 -9.30 26.35
N ALA A 513 2.32 -10.43 26.10
CA ALA A 513 0.96 -10.46 25.53
C ALA A 513 -0.07 -9.80 26.45
N LYS A 514 0.04 -10.02 27.77
CA LYS A 514 -0.84 -9.39 28.77
C LYS A 514 -0.63 -7.87 28.80
N LEU A 515 0.63 -7.42 28.86
CA LEU A 515 0.99 -6.00 28.83
C LEU A 515 0.55 -5.31 27.53
N LEU A 516 0.69 -5.98 26.39
CA LEU A 516 0.17 -5.50 25.11
C LEU A 516 -1.35 -5.33 25.16
N THR A 517 -2.07 -6.30 25.72
CA THR A 517 -3.53 -6.20 25.88
C THR A 517 -3.93 -5.04 26.82
N GLU A 518 -3.22 -4.87 27.93
CA GLU A 518 -3.41 -3.73 28.85
C GLU A 518 -3.14 -2.39 28.16
N ASN A 519 -2.08 -2.33 27.35
CA ASN A 519 -1.73 -1.15 26.59
C ASN A 519 -2.80 -0.79 25.54
N ILE A 520 -3.39 -1.78 24.86
CA ILE A 520 -4.56 -1.55 23.99
C ILE A 520 -5.70 -0.92 24.80
N ASN A 521 -6.05 -1.49 25.96
CA ASN A 521 -7.10 -0.95 26.82
C ASN A 521 -6.79 0.47 27.31
N GLN A 522 -5.51 0.78 27.56
CA GLN A 522 -5.07 2.12 27.90
C GLN A 522 -5.26 3.10 26.74
N MET A 523 -4.96 2.71 25.51
CA MET A 523 -5.17 3.55 24.31
C MET A 523 -6.64 3.91 24.10
N ILE A 524 -7.57 3.00 24.42
CA ILE A 524 -9.02 3.22 24.29
C ILE A 524 -9.69 3.67 25.61
N SER A 525 -8.91 3.97 26.65
CA SER A 525 -9.44 4.28 27.98
C SER A 525 -10.36 5.51 28.01
N SER A 526 -10.08 6.53 27.20
CA SER A 526 -10.93 7.71 27.03
C SER A 526 -12.27 7.42 26.34
N LEU A 527 -12.39 6.23 25.75
CA LEU A 527 -13.57 5.73 25.03
C LEU A 527 -14.26 4.59 25.80
N SER A 528 -13.97 4.42 27.10
CA SER A 528 -14.49 3.31 27.93
C SER A 528 -16.02 3.21 27.99
N ASN A 529 -16.74 4.31 27.75
CA ASN A 529 -18.21 4.31 27.64
C ASN A 529 -18.72 3.75 26.30
N SER A 530 -17.88 3.72 25.27
CA SER A 530 -18.21 3.30 23.91
C SER A 530 -17.56 1.97 23.52
N CYS A 531 -16.34 1.70 23.99
CA CYS A 531 -15.57 0.51 23.68
C CYS A 531 -15.49 -0.43 24.89
N ALA A 532 -15.71 -1.72 24.66
CA ALA A 532 -15.56 -2.77 25.64
C ALA A 532 -14.09 -2.94 26.06
N VAL A 533 -13.87 -3.34 27.31
CA VAL A 533 -12.55 -3.79 27.80
C VAL A 533 -12.21 -5.11 27.12
N LEU A 534 -10.97 -5.22 26.65
CA LEU A 534 -10.46 -6.40 25.96
C LEU A 534 -9.63 -7.27 26.91
N GLU A 535 -9.76 -8.58 26.76
CA GLU A 535 -9.01 -9.58 27.54
C GLU A 535 -8.22 -10.51 26.62
N LEU A 536 -7.00 -10.87 27.03
CA LEU A 536 -6.17 -11.82 26.29
C LEU A 536 -6.85 -13.18 26.28
N LYS A 537 -7.16 -13.70 25.10
CA LYS A 537 -7.79 -15.02 24.94
C LYS A 537 -6.75 -16.11 24.71
N GLN A 538 -5.83 -15.92 23.76
CA GLN A 538 -4.77 -16.88 23.46
C GLN A 538 -3.62 -16.23 22.70
N ILE A 539 -2.44 -16.84 22.76
CA ILE A 539 -1.28 -16.48 21.92
C ILE A 539 -1.27 -17.45 20.72
N ILE A 540 -1.14 -16.89 19.52
CA ILE A 540 -1.18 -17.63 18.25
C ILE A 540 0.23 -17.95 17.77
N GLU A 541 1.14 -16.95 17.81
CA GLU A 541 2.50 -17.09 17.31
C GLU A 541 3.44 -16.13 18.06
N VAL A 542 4.67 -16.57 18.32
CA VAL A 542 5.72 -15.75 18.92
C VAL A 542 7.00 -15.91 18.12
N SER A 543 7.67 -14.79 17.88
CA SER A 543 9.03 -14.79 17.38
C SER A 543 9.88 -13.78 18.14
N ALA A 544 11.14 -14.13 18.39
CA ALA A 544 12.06 -13.33 19.17
C ALA A 544 13.32 -12.98 18.37
N HIS A 545 13.90 -11.83 18.68
CA HIS A 545 15.22 -11.45 18.20
C HIS A 545 15.96 -10.72 19.33
N ASP A 546 17.19 -11.12 19.60
CA ASP A 546 18.01 -10.42 20.58
C ASP A 546 18.48 -9.09 19.99
N VAL A 547 18.30 -8.03 20.77
CA VAL A 547 18.66 -6.66 20.38
C VAL A 547 19.78 -6.18 21.30
N ASP A 548 20.89 -5.81 20.70
CA ASP A 548 21.97 -5.09 21.37
C ASP A 548 21.72 -3.58 21.17
N ILE A 549 20.99 -2.97 22.11
CA ILE A 549 20.55 -1.57 22.01
C ILE A 549 21.67 -0.61 22.40
N ASP A 550 22.58 -1.00 23.30
CA ASP A 550 23.68 -0.14 23.72
C ASP A 550 25.01 -0.88 23.96
N ARG A 551 25.94 -0.70 23.01
CA ARG A 551 27.32 -1.20 23.11
C ARG A 551 28.10 -0.58 24.27
N LYS A 552 27.64 0.52 24.87
CA LYS A 552 28.31 1.16 26.01
C LYS A 552 27.84 0.62 27.35
N GLU A 553 26.55 0.28 27.49
CA GLU A 553 25.97 -0.16 28.77
C GLU A 553 25.74 -1.68 28.88
N LYS A 554 25.93 -2.44 27.79
CA LYS A 554 25.73 -3.91 27.74
C LYS A 554 24.30 -4.35 28.13
N GLU A 555 23.31 -3.50 27.92
CA GLU A 555 21.92 -3.90 28.12
C GLU A 555 21.52 -4.91 27.04
N LEU A 556 21.21 -6.13 27.48
CA LEU A 556 20.74 -7.20 26.62
C LEU A 556 19.21 -7.16 26.61
N TYR A 557 18.64 -6.99 25.43
CA TYR A 557 17.20 -7.04 25.22
C TYR A 557 16.81 -8.23 24.36
N THR A 558 15.64 -8.81 24.61
CA THR A 558 14.96 -9.65 23.63
C THR A 558 13.68 -8.97 23.15
N ASN A 559 13.57 -8.81 21.83
CA ASN A 559 12.39 -8.26 21.17
C ASN A 559 11.44 -9.40 20.81
N TYR A 560 10.36 -9.55 21.59
CA TYR A 560 9.29 -10.49 21.33
C TYR A 560 8.23 -9.83 20.43
N LEU A 561 8.09 -10.33 19.21
CA LEU A 561 6.96 -10.05 18.35
C LEU A 561 5.89 -11.12 18.60
N ILE A 562 4.76 -10.69 19.15
CA ILE A 562 3.72 -11.57 19.67
C ILE A 562 2.44 -11.35 18.85
N THR A 563 1.88 -12.43 18.32
CA THR A 563 0.55 -12.45 17.72
C THR A 563 -0.43 -13.14 18.65
N PHE A 564 -1.51 -12.47 19.01
CA PHE A 564 -2.44 -12.92 20.04
C PHE A 564 -3.88 -12.56 19.70
N GLU A 565 -4.83 -13.35 20.20
CA GLU A 565 -6.26 -13.11 20.08
C GLU A 565 -6.80 -12.52 21.39
N VAL A 566 -7.75 -11.60 21.28
CA VAL A 566 -8.47 -11.02 22.43
C VAL A 566 -9.98 -11.25 22.35
N SER A 567 -10.62 -11.24 23.52
CA SER A 567 -12.06 -11.29 23.74
C SER A 567 -12.58 -9.91 24.19
N PRO A 568 -13.83 -9.51 23.89
CA PRO A 568 -14.84 -10.21 23.10
C PRO A 568 -14.74 -9.97 21.58
N SER A 569 -13.82 -9.12 21.13
CA SER A 569 -13.76 -8.69 19.72
C SER A 569 -13.28 -9.76 18.72
N LYS A 570 -12.85 -10.93 19.20
CA LYS A 570 -12.13 -11.96 18.43
C LYS A 570 -10.97 -11.37 17.64
N GLY A 571 -10.35 -10.36 18.24
CA GLY A 571 -9.35 -9.56 17.59
C GLY A 571 -8.00 -10.21 17.60
N ILE A 572 -7.41 -10.40 16.43
CA ILE A 572 -6.05 -10.89 16.29
C ILE A 572 -5.14 -9.68 16.18
N PHE A 573 -4.33 -9.46 17.19
CA PHE A 573 -3.39 -8.36 17.29
C PHE A 573 -1.95 -8.86 17.19
N GLN A 574 -1.05 -7.95 16.80
CA GLN A 574 0.37 -8.18 16.79
C GLN A 574 1.10 -6.96 17.35
N GLY A 575 1.99 -7.17 18.30
CA GLY A 575 2.76 -6.10 18.93
C GLY A 575 4.13 -6.58 19.40
N ILE A 576 4.96 -5.62 19.80
CA ILE A 576 6.33 -5.86 20.26
C ILE A 576 6.45 -5.57 21.75
N ALA A 577 6.98 -6.55 22.48
CA ALA A 577 7.42 -6.42 23.86
C ALA A 577 8.94 -6.59 23.92
N LEU A 578 9.64 -5.54 24.38
CA LEU A 578 11.07 -5.56 24.64
C LEU A 578 11.29 -6.01 26.09
N PHE A 579 11.95 -7.14 26.29
CA PHE A 579 12.33 -7.63 27.61
C PHE A 579 13.78 -7.24 27.91
N ASN A 580 14.00 -6.51 29.01
CA ASN A 580 15.34 -6.18 29.50
C ASN A 580 15.82 -7.27 30.45
N HIS A 581 16.84 -8.03 30.04
CA HIS A 581 17.41 -9.12 30.86
C HIS A 581 18.16 -8.64 32.11
N MET A 582 18.43 -7.34 32.24
CA MET A 582 19.11 -6.78 33.40
C MET A 582 18.16 -6.26 34.48
N THR A 583 17.00 -5.73 34.09
CA THR A 583 16.01 -5.16 35.03
C THR A 583 14.79 -6.05 35.24
N ASP A 584 14.65 -7.11 34.44
CA ASP A 584 13.43 -7.94 34.34
C ASP A 584 12.17 -7.13 34.00
N GLU A 585 12.34 -5.99 33.31
CA GLU A 585 11.25 -5.10 32.92
C GLU A 585 10.89 -5.26 31.43
N TYR A 586 9.62 -4.99 31.15
CA TYR A 586 9.09 -4.97 29.78
C TYR A 586 8.82 -3.55 29.32
N THR A 587 9.27 -3.23 28.12
CA THR A 587 8.85 -2.02 27.41
C THR A 587 8.00 -2.41 26.21
N ILE A 588 6.78 -1.88 26.14
CA ILE A 588 5.87 -2.10 25.01
C ILE A 588 6.12 -1.03 23.96
N GLU A 589 6.33 -1.46 22.71
CA GLU A 589 6.36 -0.52 21.61
C GLU A 589 4.95 0.04 21.35
N LYS A 590 4.88 1.35 21.08
CA LYS A 590 3.61 2.09 21.02
C LYS A 590 2.62 1.60 19.97
N ASN A 591 3.07 0.86 18.96
CA ASN A 591 2.24 0.51 17.83
C ASN A 591 1.89 -0.97 17.86
N ILE A 592 0.58 -1.24 17.75
CA ILE A 592 0.01 -2.59 17.78
C ILE A 592 -0.91 -2.72 16.56
N ASP A 593 -0.68 -3.77 15.77
CA ASP A 593 -1.41 -4.03 14.53
C ASP A 593 -2.60 -4.95 14.76
N ARG A 594 -3.76 -4.63 14.15
CA ARG A 594 -4.91 -5.55 14.01
C ARG A 594 -4.78 -6.34 12.70
N LEU A 595 -4.67 -7.67 12.78
CA LEU A 595 -4.41 -8.56 11.63
C LEU A 595 -5.67 -9.11 10.94
N ASN A 596 -6.83 -9.09 11.60
CA ASN A 596 -8.10 -9.50 11.03
C ASN A 596 -9.07 -8.32 10.88
N LYS A 597 -9.96 -8.40 9.89
CA LYS A 597 -10.98 -7.37 9.67
C LYS A 597 -11.85 -7.23 10.92
N TYR A 598 -12.20 -6.01 11.29
CA TYR A 598 -13.07 -5.68 12.43
C TYR A 598 -14.45 -5.19 11.99
N GLY A 599 -14.67 -4.94 10.69
CA GLY A 599 -15.98 -4.61 10.12
C GLY A 599 -16.73 -3.54 10.89
N ASN A 600 -17.94 -3.90 11.34
CA ASN A 600 -18.85 -3.00 12.06
C ASN A 600 -18.61 -2.97 13.59
N GLN A 601 -17.60 -3.68 14.09
CA GLN A 601 -17.32 -3.76 15.53
C GLN A 601 -16.98 -2.40 16.16
N SER A 602 -16.48 -1.44 15.37
CA SER A 602 -15.98 -0.14 15.86
C SER A 602 -16.83 1.07 15.42
N LEU A 603 -18.10 0.87 15.01
CA LEU A 603 -18.95 1.93 14.44
C LEU A 603 -19.29 3.08 15.41
N CYS A 604 -19.19 2.84 16.72
CA CYS A 604 -19.44 3.83 17.76
C CYS A 604 -18.36 4.92 17.85
N ILE A 605 -17.25 4.80 17.11
CA ILE A 605 -16.16 5.79 17.12
C ILE A 605 -15.70 6.15 15.70
N ASN A 606 -15.26 7.39 15.52
CA ASN A 606 -14.81 7.90 14.23
C ASN A 606 -13.29 8.09 14.12
N ASP A 607 -12.50 7.69 15.13
CA ASP A 607 -11.04 7.81 15.05
C ASP A 607 -10.39 6.60 14.34
N PRO A 608 -9.84 6.74 13.11
CA PRO A 608 -9.24 5.60 12.41
C PRO A 608 -8.04 4.95 13.09
N HIS A 609 -7.32 5.63 13.99
CA HIS A 609 -6.22 5.00 14.73
C HIS A 609 -6.75 4.12 15.86
N LEU A 610 -7.89 4.47 16.46
CA LEU A 610 -8.48 3.71 17.58
C LEU A 610 -9.53 2.69 17.15
N ARG A 611 -10.09 2.81 15.94
CA ARG A 611 -11.09 1.87 15.39
C ARG A 611 -10.62 0.43 15.34
N LEU A 612 -9.32 0.21 15.12
CA LEU A 612 -8.77 -1.15 15.07
C LEU A 612 -8.72 -1.84 16.45
N PHE A 613 -8.82 -1.07 17.53
CA PHE A 613 -8.85 -1.54 18.92
C PHE A 613 -10.26 -1.58 19.51
N CYS A 614 -11.17 -0.72 19.07
CA CYS A 614 -12.48 -0.59 19.69
C CYS A 614 -13.46 -1.70 19.28
N TYR A 615 -14.06 -2.35 20.28
CA TYR A 615 -15.27 -3.16 20.13
C TYR A 615 -16.44 -2.49 20.84
N CYS A 616 -17.46 -2.07 20.12
CA CYS A 616 -18.52 -1.24 20.68
C CYS A 616 -19.29 -1.97 21.78
N SER A 617 -19.43 -1.36 22.96
CA SER A 617 -20.08 -1.95 24.13
C SER A 617 -21.54 -2.36 23.85
N ILE A 618 -22.22 -1.68 22.92
CA ILE A 618 -23.58 -2.04 22.48
C ILE A 618 -23.65 -3.46 21.88
N ASN A 619 -22.53 -3.97 21.33
CA ASN A 619 -22.44 -5.30 20.76
C ASN A 619 -22.29 -6.40 21.84
N LEU A 620 -22.12 -6.05 23.12
CA LEU A 620 -22.07 -7.03 24.21
C LEU A 620 -23.46 -7.57 24.58
N GLY A 621 -24.52 -6.78 24.38
CA GLY A 621 -25.89 -7.14 24.75
C GLY A 621 -26.65 -7.90 23.67
N ASN A 622 -26.19 -7.84 22.42
CA ASN A 622 -26.77 -8.58 21.30
C ASN A 622 -25.90 -9.82 21.05
N GLY A 623 -26.29 -10.98 21.59
CA GLY A 623 -25.60 -12.27 21.36
C GLY A 623 -25.58 -12.78 19.91
N ASN A 624 -25.80 -11.89 18.93
CA ASN A 624 -25.68 -12.14 17.51
C ASN A 624 -24.42 -11.43 16.98
N ASP A 625 -23.30 -12.12 17.13
CA ASP A 625 -22.16 -11.96 16.22
C ASP A 625 -22.67 -12.26 14.80
N THR A 626 -23.03 -11.22 14.04
CA THR A 626 -23.22 -11.37 12.59
C THR A 626 -21.88 -11.24 11.89
N ASP A 627 -20.95 -12.13 12.25
CA ASP A 627 -19.92 -12.60 11.32
C ASP A 627 -20.61 -13.57 10.34
N ASN A 628 -21.56 -13.05 9.56
CA ASN A 628 -22.10 -13.79 8.42
C ASN A 628 -21.00 -13.84 7.36
N HIS A 629 -20.18 -14.89 7.43
CA HIS A 629 -19.41 -15.44 6.31
C HIS A 629 -20.37 -16.03 5.26
N ASN A 630 -21.28 -15.20 4.74
CA ASN A 630 -21.97 -15.46 3.50
C ASN A 630 -21.59 -14.37 2.50
N ASN A 631 -21.18 -14.83 1.33
CA ASN A 631 -20.75 -14.08 0.17
C ASN A 631 -21.94 -13.32 -0.47
N THR A 632 -22.60 -12.46 0.30
CA THR A 632 -23.76 -11.68 -0.13
C THR A 632 -23.53 -10.20 0.14
N ARG A 633 -23.31 -9.48 -0.97
CA ARG A 633 -23.48 -8.04 -1.20
C ARG A 633 -23.82 -7.23 0.05
N VAL A 634 -22.80 -6.62 0.64
CA VAL A 634 -23.00 -5.44 1.49
C VAL A 634 -23.43 -4.31 0.54
N ASN A 635 -24.70 -3.93 0.63
CA ASN A 635 -25.23 -2.72 0.00
C ASN A 635 -24.33 -1.52 0.37
N SER A 636 -23.79 -0.86 -0.65
CA SER A 636 -22.94 0.33 -0.58
C SER A 636 -23.64 1.59 -0.06
N ASN A 637 -24.86 1.48 0.50
CA ASN A 637 -25.67 2.61 0.92
C ASN A 637 -25.53 3.03 2.39
N THR A 638 -24.57 2.48 3.14
CA THR A 638 -24.29 2.92 4.51
C THR A 638 -22.83 3.31 4.71
N TYR A 639 -22.31 4.15 3.83
CA TYR A 639 -21.29 5.14 4.19
C TYR A 639 -21.95 6.52 4.13
N SER A 640 -22.70 6.86 5.19
CA SER A 640 -23.04 8.25 5.48
C SER A 640 -21.85 8.89 6.21
N PRO A 641 -21.60 10.20 5.97
CA PRO A 641 -20.31 10.87 6.05
C PRO A 641 -19.55 10.77 7.38
#